data_AF-A1BZ01-F1
#
_entry.id   AF-A1BZ01-F1
#
_cell.length_a   1.000
_cell.length_b   1.000
_cell.length_c   1.000
_cell.angle_alpha   90.00
_cell.angle_beta   90.00
_cell.angle_gamma   90.00
#
_symmetry.space_group_name_H-M   'P 1'
#
loop_
_entity.id
_entity.type
_entity.pdbx_description
1 polymer ?
#
loop_
_entity_poly.entity_id
_entity_poly.type
_entity_poly.pdbx_seq_one_letter_code
_entity_poly.pdbx_strand_id
1 'polypeptide(L)'
;MEMKKMLNNDRIKPYLLKARFGVEKESQRVDLSGSLAKTEHPKSISVRDEHPYIQRDFSETQMELITPVTETLGDLFNYLAAIHDVAYRSMGNNEMLWPLSMPPQLPEKEEDIVIAKLNNHENVLYRRYLSNSYGRRKQMISGIHYNFEFSDNLIQALFELQSEIKDYHQFKTEIYLKVTRNYLHYRWLITYFFGASPSSEKNFFEINPLNDAVRSIRNSKYGYSNENDVQVSYSSLQNYISDLSSLVSKGVLLEEKEFYASVRLRGGPQVSDLKNHGIRYIELRNLDLNPFETYGISHEQAEFLHLFLIYLLWIDQDDNNDEWVKIGDFQNNLVALEHPLEHTQFKTDAERIIDEMEHLTGLLDITVSNTLFVNLREMLTDPSKTLAGRLYKEIIKSSQSQVASRIAKENYKKAWDKPYQLSGFTDMELSTQILMFDAIQQGLQVDVLDRQDQFLKLQLGNHVEYVKNGNMTSKDSYISPLIMENKTVTKKILQQHGFRVPIGEEFSDIEKALRSYDIFAGKPFVVKPKTTNYGLGISIFKENGASYEDYQKALTIAFKEDSSVLIEEFINGTEYRFFVLDGKVSAVLLRIPANVIGDGSHTIEELVAQKNLNSLRGMDHRTPLENIQLGELEVLMLKAQGYRKDSIPTSDEIVFLRENSNVSTGGDSIDMTDQIPDDYKKIAVDAVSALGANISGIDLIIENTEVPAANKNAYGIIEANFNPSMYMHIYPYKGKSRRLTICILHYLFPELPKK
;
A
#
# COMPACT_ATOMS: atom_id res chain seq x y z
N MET A 1 -31.94 -21.40 -20.72
CA MET A 1 -31.42 -20.01 -20.80
C MET A 1 -30.37 -19.84 -21.91
N GLU A 2 -30.63 -18.98 -22.90
CA GLU A 2 -29.72 -18.72 -24.04
C GLU A 2 -28.57 -17.74 -23.68
N MET A 3 -27.63 -18.13 -22.80
CA MET A 3 -26.58 -17.23 -22.27
C MET A 3 -25.74 -16.54 -23.35
N LYS A 4 -25.36 -17.26 -24.42
CA LYS A 4 -24.59 -16.69 -25.54
C LYS A 4 -25.26 -15.47 -26.17
N LYS A 5 -26.59 -15.52 -26.31
CA LYS A 5 -27.40 -14.44 -26.88
C LYS A 5 -27.62 -13.32 -25.87
N MET A 6 -27.84 -13.66 -24.61
CA MET A 6 -28.05 -12.68 -23.54
C MET A 6 -26.81 -11.81 -23.35
N LEU A 7 -25.62 -12.40 -23.28
CA LEU A 7 -24.36 -11.67 -23.08
C LEU A 7 -24.02 -10.73 -24.25
N ASN A 8 -24.41 -11.07 -25.49
CA ASN A 8 -24.19 -10.23 -26.66
C ASN A 8 -25.24 -9.09 -26.81
N ASN A 9 -26.20 -8.98 -25.89
CA ASN A 9 -27.19 -7.92 -25.93
C ASN A 9 -26.56 -6.57 -25.56
N ASP A 10 -26.86 -5.52 -26.32
CA ASP A 10 -26.31 -4.17 -26.08
C ASP A 10 -26.64 -3.60 -24.70
N ARG A 11 -27.72 -4.08 -24.05
CA ARG A 11 -28.05 -3.73 -22.66
C ARG A 11 -27.10 -4.33 -21.62
N ILE A 12 -26.40 -5.41 -21.97
CA ILE A 12 -25.48 -6.13 -21.07
C ILE A 12 -24.06 -5.61 -21.20
N LYS A 13 -23.62 -5.24 -22.41
CA LYS A 13 -22.23 -4.84 -22.71
C LYS A 13 -21.60 -3.87 -21.70
N PRO A 14 -22.27 -2.81 -21.24
CA PRO A 14 -21.69 -1.86 -20.26
C PRO A 14 -21.36 -2.46 -18.88
N TYR A 15 -21.88 -3.65 -18.57
CA TYR A 15 -21.72 -4.31 -17.26
C TYR A 15 -20.82 -5.55 -17.31
N LEU A 16 -20.39 -6.00 -18.49
CA LEU A 16 -19.67 -7.28 -18.66
C LEU A 16 -18.40 -7.37 -17.81
N LEU A 17 -17.62 -6.28 -17.75
CA LEU A 17 -16.39 -6.20 -16.96
C LEU A 17 -16.59 -5.62 -15.55
N LYS A 18 -17.83 -5.30 -15.17
CA LYS A 18 -18.10 -4.81 -13.82
C LYS A 18 -18.18 -6.00 -12.87
N ALA A 19 -17.23 -6.07 -11.95
CA ALA A 19 -17.14 -7.10 -10.93
C ALA A 19 -16.50 -6.51 -9.67
N ARG A 20 -16.51 -7.31 -8.59
CA ARG A 20 -15.74 -7.02 -7.39
C ARG A 20 -14.73 -8.13 -7.16
N PHE A 21 -13.57 -7.73 -6.67
CA PHE A 21 -12.39 -8.58 -6.56
C PHE A 21 -11.85 -8.55 -5.14
N GLY A 22 -11.27 -9.67 -4.71
CA GLY A 22 -10.45 -9.76 -3.51
C GLY A 22 -9.38 -10.83 -3.67
N VAL A 23 -8.25 -10.67 -3.01
CA VAL A 23 -7.15 -11.64 -3.02
C VAL A 23 -6.74 -11.93 -1.58
N GLU A 24 -6.57 -13.21 -1.28
CA GLU A 24 -5.87 -13.69 -0.10
C GLU A 24 -4.57 -14.34 -0.59
N LYS A 25 -3.43 -13.88 -0.08
CA LYS A 25 -2.11 -14.39 -0.42
C LYS A 25 -1.44 -14.95 0.82
N GLU A 26 -1.18 -16.24 0.81
CA GLU A 26 -0.45 -16.91 1.85
C GLU A 26 1.03 -17.00 1.47
N SER A 27 1.93 -16.88 2.43
CA SER A 27 3.36 -17.11 2.24
C SER A 27 4.02 -17.50 3.56
N GLN A 28 4.98 -18.43 3.52
CA GLN A 28 5.79 -18.73 4.70
C GLN A 28 6.79 -17.60 4.96
N ARG A 29 6.93 -17.21 6.23
CA ARG A 29 8.05 -16.39 6.69
C ARG A 29 9.31 -17.25 6.77
N VAL A 30 10.40 -16.74 6.21
CA VAL A 30 11.71 -17.38 6.25
C VAL A 30 12.77 -16.36 6.68
N ASP A 31 13.87 -16.83 7.25
CA ASP A 31 15.04 -15.99 7.48
C ASP A 31 15.76 -15.65 6.16
N LEU A 32 16.76 -14.76 6.20
CA LEU A 32 17.53 -14.38 5.00
C LEU A 32 18.35 -15.53 4.37
N SER A 33 18.45 -16.69 5.01
CA SER A 33 19.05 -17.90 4.42
C SER A 33 18.04 -18.71 3.59
N GLY A 34 16.74 -18.45 3.75
CA GLY A 34 15.66 -19.23 3.14
C GLY A 34 15.13 -20.35 4.04
N SER A 35 15.53 -20.39 5.32
CA SER A 35 15.03 -21.36 6.30
C SER A 35 13.77 -20.84 6.96
N LEU A 36 12.83 -21.74 7.30
CA LEU A 36 11.58 -21.38 7.97
C LEU A 36 11.85 -20.52 9.23
N ALA A 37 11.11 -19.40 9.37
CA ALA A 37 11.27 -18.50 10.49
C ALA A 37 10.97 -19.21 11.83
N LYS A 38 11.70 -18.83 12.88
CA LYS A 38 11.53 -19.37 14.25
C LYS A 38 10.89 -18.36 15.22
N THR A 39 10.53 -17.20 14.70
CA THR A 39 9.98 -16.08 15.46
C THR A 39 8.46 -16.14 15.50
N GLU A 40 7.86 -15.52 16.50
CA GLU A 40 6.41 -15.31 16.55
C GLU A 40 5.95 -14.27 15.54
N HIS A 41 4.63 -14.14 15.39
CA HIS A 41 4.01 -13.09 14.58
C HIS A 41 4.54 -11.70 14.97
N PRO A 42 4.79 -10.80 14.00
CA PRO A 42 5.47 -9.53 14.26
C PRO A 42 4.76 -8.69 15.32
N LYS A 43 5.52 -8.24 16.33
CA LYS A 43 4.98 -7.44 17.45
C LYS A 43 4.58 -6.00 17.05
N SER A 44 5.02 -5.55 15.87
CA SER A 44 4.68 -4.24 15.32
C SER A 44 3.20 -4.14 14.90
N ILE A 45 2.58 -5.29 14.60
CA ILE A 45 1.16 -5.47 14.27
C ILE A 45 0.38 -5.64 15.58
N SER A 46 -0.48 -4.67 15.88
CA SER A 46 -1.15 -4.58 17.19
C SER A 46 -2.42 -5.42 17.27
N VAL A 47 -3.30 -5.33 16.27
CA VAL A 47 -4.48 -6.20 16.15
C VAL A 47 -4.02 -7.49 15.48
N ARG A 48 -3.86 -8.60 16.22
CA ARG A 48 -3.20 -9.80 15.66
C ARG A 48 -4.15 -10.84 15.07
N ASP A 49 -5.27 -11.10 15.73
CA ASP A 49 -6.15 -12.22 15.36
C ASP A 49 -7.31 -11.77 14.48
N GLU A 50 -7.69 -10.50 14.57
CA GLU A 50 -8.81 -9.88 13.82
C GLU A 50 -8.31 -8.84 12.81
N HIS A 51 -7.03 -8.88 12.45
CA HIS A 51 -6.45 -7.92 11.53
C HIS A 51 -7.10 -8.06 10.14
N PRO A 52 -7.64 -7.01 9.52
CA PRO A 52 -8.34 -7.15 8.24
C PRO A 52 -7.42 -7.53 7.09
N TYR A 53 -6.11 -7.19 7.18
CA TYR A 53 -5.17 -7.36 6.07
C TYR A 53 -4.02 -8.37 6.25
N ILE A 54 -3.57 -8.66 7.48
CA ILE A 54 -2.35 -9.42 7.74
C ILE A 54 -2.64 -10.39 8.87
N GLN A 55 -2.86 -11.64 8.52
CA GLN A 55 -3.23 -12.71 9.44
C GLN A 55 -2.22 -13.85 9.40
N ARG A 56 -2.59 -14.95 10.06
CA ARG A 56 -1.91 -16.24 9.98
C ARG A 56 -2.94 -17.27 9.59
N ASP A 57 -2.63 -18.05 8.58
CA ASP A 57 -3.46 -19.19 8.19
C ASP A 57 -3.23 -20.34 9.18
N PHE A 58 -2.60 -21.46 8.81
CA PHE A 58 -2.45 -22.60 9.70
C PHE A 58 -1.31 -22.43 10.72
N SER A 59 -0.12 -22.08 10.24
CA SER A 59 1.11 -22.00 11.04
C SER A 59 1.42 -20.57 11.50
N GLU A 60 2.13 -20.42 12.62
CA GLU A 60 2.65 -19.13 13.11
C GLU A 60 3.63 -18.47 12.11
N THR A 61 4.20 -19.27 11.21
CA THR A 61 5.09 -18.81 10.13
C THR A 61 4.34 -18.50 8.84
N GLN A 62 3.10 -18.95 8.68
CA GLN A 62 2.34 -18.81 7.44
C GLN A 62 1.52 -17.53 7.47
N MET A 63 2.11 -16.48 6.92
CA MET A 63 1.48 -15.16 6.85
C MET A 63 0.46 -15.12 5.72
N GLU A 64 -0.73 -14.62 6.02
CA GLU A 64 -1.82 -14.45 5.08
C GLU A 64 -2.08 -12.95 4.87
N LEU A 65 -2.06 -12.50 3.62
CA LEU A 65 -2.28 -11.12 3.22
C LEU A 65 -3.62 -11.00 2.50
N ILE A 66 -4.55 -10.26 3.07
CA ILE A 66 -5.95 -10.19 2.61
C ILE A 66 -6.22 -8.79 2.09
N THR A 67 -6.61 -8.64 0.83
CA THR A 67 -6.98 -7.33 0.28
C THR A 67 -8.40 -6.93 0.72
N PRO A 68 -8.70 -5.62 0.80
CA PRO A 68 -10.10 -5.20 0.79
C PRO A 68 -10.77 -5.61 -0.53
N VAL A 69 -12.10 -5.57 -0.55
CA VAL A 69 -12.87 -5.81 -1.77
C VAL A 69 -12.82 -4.57 -2.64
N THR A 70 -12.41 -4.71 -3.90
CA THR A 70 -12.28 -3.59 -4.87
C THR A 70 -13.20 -3.78 -6.08
N GLU A 71 -13.48 -2.70 -6.80
CA GLU A 71 -14.32 -2.74 -8.03
C GLU A 71 -13.48 -2.78 -9.32
N THR A 72 -12.17 -2.56 -9.20
CA THR A 72 -11.23 -2.61 -10.33
C THR A 72 -10.03 -3.48 -9.98
N LEU A 73 -9.43 -4.09 -11.00
CA LEU A 73 -8.16 -4.80 -10.86
C LEU A 73 -7.03 -3.83 -10.49
N GLY A 74 -7.04 -2.60 -11.00
CA GLY A 74 -6.05 -1.58 -10.63
C GLY A 74 -6.01 -1.33 -9.12
N ASP A 75 -7.17 -1.15 -8.49
CA ASP A 75 -7.25 -0.96 -7.05
C ASP A 75 -6.87 -2.22 -6.27
N LEU A 76 -7.25 -3.40 -6.76
CA LEU A 76 -6.85 -4.69 -6.15
C LEU A 76 -5.33 -4.77 -6.03
N PHE A 77 -4.61 -4.46 -7.11
CA PHE A 77 -3.15 -4.51 -7.14
C PHE A 77 -2.51 -3.37 -6.34
N ASN A 78 -3.13 -2.19 -6.26
CA ASN A 78 -2.66 -1.11 -5.39
C ASN A 78 -2.68 -1.53 -3.91
N TYR A 79 -3.80 -2.11 -3.45
CA TYR A 79 -3.89 -2.60 -2.07
C TYR A 79 -3.00 -3.82 -1.82
N LEU A 80 -2.94 -4.79 -2.75
CA LEU A 80 -2.08 -5.95 -2.61
C LEU A 80 -0.60 -5.54 -2.49
N ALA A 81 -0.16 -4.56 -3.28
CA ALA A 81 1.19 -4.00 -3.20
C ALA A 81 1.44 -3.33 -1.84
N ALA A 82 0.51 -2.50 -1.38
CA ALA A 82 0.62 -1.79 -0.10
C ALA A 82 0.69 -2.75 1.09
N ILE A 83 -0.21 -3.74 1.14
CA ILE A 83 -0.27 -4.74 2.22
C ILE A 83 1.00 -5.58 2.24
N HIS A 84 1.51 -5.96 1.06
CA HIS A 84 2.76 -6.71 0.95
C HIS A 84 3.97 -5.92 1.48
N ASP A 85 4.05 -4.63 1.14
CA ASP A 85 5.06 -3.71 1.66
C ASP A 85 4.97 -3.53 3.19
N VAL A 86 3.75 -3.41 3.71
CA VAL A 86 3.48 -3.31 5.16
C VAL A 86 3.89 -4.59 5.86
N ALA A 87 3.55 -5.75 5.32
CA ALA A 87 3.94 -7.05 5.86
C ALA A 87 5.47 -7.19 5.95
N TYR A 88 6.20 -6.95 4.85
CA TYR A 88 7.66 -7.01 4.82
C TYR A 88 8.31 -6.10 5.86
N ARG A 89 7.88 -4.83 5.91
CA ARG A 89 8.44 -3.84 6.84
C ARG A 89 7.97 -4.05 8.29
N SER A 90 6.98 -4.92 8.52
CA SER A 90 6.51 -5.29 9.85
C SER A 90 7.28 -6.48 10.45
N MET A 91 7.70 -7.46 9.64
CA MET A 91 8.45 -8.65 10.10
C MET A 91 9.84 -8.34 10.65
N GLY A 92 10.42 -7.20 10.28
CA GLY A 92 11.77 -6.80 10.64
C GLY A 92 12.82 -7.23 9.60
N ASN A 93 14.07 -6.83 9.82
CA ASN A 93 15.10 -6.84 8.78
C ASN A 93 15.79 -8.21 8.57
N ASN A 94 15.37 -9.24 9.29
CA ASN A 94 16.01 -10.57 9.27
C ASN A 94 15.13 -11.64 8.61
N GLU A 95 13.95 -11.26 8.13
CA GLU A 95 12.98 -12.16 7.54
C GLU A 95 12.51 -11.68 6.17
N MET A 96 12.04 -12.62 5.37
CA MET A 96 11.47 -12.40 4.05
C MET A 96 10.28 -13.35 3.84
N LEU A 97 9.43 -13.06 2.86
CA LEU A 97 8.34 -13.96 2.47
C LEU A 97 8.85 -14.96 1.42
N TRP A 98 8.55 -16.23 1.65
CA TRP A 98 8.80 -17.31 0.71
C TRP A 98 7.90 -17.18 -0.53
N PRO A 99 8.44 -17.24 -1.76
CA PRO A 99 7.69 -16.90 -2.97
C PRO A 99 7.02 -18.11 -3.65
N LEU A 100 7.15 -19.33 -3.11
CA LEU A 100 6.60 -20.55 -3.71
C LEU A 100 5.44 -21.12 -2.90
N SER A 101 4.49 -21.78 -3.57
CA SER A 101 3.41 -22.51 -2.91
C SER A 101 3.94 -23.65 -2.04
N MET A 102 4.97 -24.37 -2.54
CA MET A 102 5.62 -25.43 -1.78
C MET A 102 6.54 -24.81 -0.73
N PRO A 103 6.46 -25.27 0.53
CA PRO A 103 7.22 -24.66 1.61
C PRO A 103 8.74 -24.83 1.42
N PRO A 104 9.56 -24.04 2.13
CA PRO A 104 10.98 -24.34 2.31
C PRO A 104 11.14 -25.68 3.04
N GLN A 105 12.38 -26.13 3.26
CA GLN A 105 12.64 -27.33 4.05
C GLN A 105 11.90 -27.26 5.39
N LEU A 106 11.06 -28.27 5.63
CA LEU A 106 10.30 -28.38 6.87
C LEU A 106 11.15 -29.04 7.96
N PRO A 107 10.82 -28.82 9.25
CA PRO A 107 11.46 -29.53 10.35
C PRO A 107 11.34 -31.06 10.21
N GLU A 108 12.32 -31.79 10.75
CA GLU A 108 12.29 -33.26 10.77
C GLU A 108 11.11 -33.77 11.58
N LYS A 109 10.90 -33.20 12.76
CA LYS A 109 9.77 -33.48 13.63
C LYS A 109 8.58 -32.60 13.23
N GLU A 110 7.43 -33.21 13.01
CA GLU A 110 6.24 -32.49 12.57
C GLU A 110 5.73 -31.52 13.66
N GLU A 111 5.90 -31.87 14.92
CA GLU A 111 5.51 -31.07 16.09
C GLU A 111 6.25 -29.72 16.18
N ASP A 112 7.41 -29.59 15.52
CA ASP A 112 8.17 -28.34 15.44
C ASP A 112 7.56 -27.33 14.45
N ILE A 113 6.59 -27.75 13.63
CA ILE A 113 5.73 -26.83 12.87
C ILE A 113 4.73 -26.21 13.84
N VAL A 114 4.97 -24.97 14.24
CA VAL A 114 4.18 -24.29 15.26
C VAL A 114 2.83 -23.84 14.69
N ILE A 115 1.74 -24.40 15.21
CA ILE A 115 0.37 -23.93 14.91
C ILE A 115 0.24 -22.46 15.32
N ALA A 116 -0.48 -21.68 14.51
CA ALA A 116 -0.72 -20.25 14.76
C ALA A 116 -1.17 -19.98 16.21
N LYS A 117 -0.50 -19.06 16.87
CA LYS A 117 -0.76 -18.67 18.26
C LYS A 117 -1.84 -17.60 18.30
N LEU A 118 -3.09 -18.04 18.30
CA LEU A 118 -4.28 -17.18 18.33
C LEU A 118 -4.84 -17.10 19.76
N ASN A 119 -5.44 -15.97 20.13
CA ASN A 119 -6.14 -15.80 21.40
C ASN A 119 -7.50 -16.53 21.40
N ASN A 120 -8.16 -16.58 20.24
CA ASN A 120 -9.41 -17.32 20.09
C ASN A 120 -9.16 -18.83 20.19
N HIS A 121 -9.65 -19.44 21.28
CA HIS A 121 -9.46 -20.86 21.58
C HIS A 121 -10.08 -21.79 20.53
N GLU A 122 -11.25 -21.46 19.97
CA GLU A 122 -11.92 -22.29 18.97
C GLU A 122 -11.07 -22.38 17.69
N ASN A 123 -10.48 -21.26 17.27
CA ASN A 123 -9.59 -21.21 16.11
C ASN A 123 -8.31 -22.05 16.29
N VAL A 124 -7.78 -22.11 17.52
CA VAL A 124 -6.64 -22.97 17.86
C VAL A 124 -7.05 -24.45 17.88
N LEU A 125 -8.20 -24.77 18.48
CA LEU A 125 -8.72 -26.14 18.55
C LEU A 125 -9.00 -26.70 17.15
N TYR A 126 -9.58 -25.89 16.27
CA TYR A 126 -9.82 -26.27 14.87
C TYR A 126 -8.52 -26.64 14.14
N ARG A 127 -7.45 -25.84 14.28
CA ARG A 127 -6.14 -26.15 13.69
C ARG A 127 -5.49 -27.39 14.30
N ARG A 128 -5.67 -27.63 15.60
CA ARG A 128 -5.21 -28.88 16.24
C ARG A 128 -5.94 -30.10 15.70
N TYR A 129 -7.24 -29.98 15.45
CA TYR A 129 -8.01 -31.03 14.79
C TYR A 129 -7.47 -31.30 13.38
N LEU A 130 -7.30 -30.27 12.53
CA LEU A 130 -6.72 -30.42 11.19
C LEU A 130 -5.33 -31.07 11.22
N SER A 131 -4.49 -30.68 12.19
CA SER A 131 -3.18 -31.29 12.43
C SER A 131 -3.28 -32.79 12.71
N ASN A 132 -4.29 -33.23 13.45
CA ASN A 132 -4.46 -34.64 13.80
C ASN A 132 -5.04 -35.46 12.63
N SER A 133 -5.94 -34.86 11.85
CA SER A 133 -6.62 -35.54 10.73
C SER A 133 -5.75 -35.63 9.47
N TYR A 134 -4.99 -34.58 9.15
CA TYR A 134 -4.29 -34.44 7.87
C TYR A 134 -2.78 -34.23 7.98
N GLY A 135 -2.25 -34.14 9.20
CA GLY A 135 -0.88 -33.71 9.46
C GLY A 135 -0.71 -32.19 9.31
N ARG A 136 0.41 -31.67 9.79
CA ARG A 136 0.84 -30.26 9.66
C ARG A 136 1.58 -30.00 8.35
N ARG A 137 2.27 -30.99 7.78
CA ARG A 137 3.13 -30.75 6.59
C ARG A 137 2.35 -30.27 5.36
N LYS A 138 1.19 -30.87 5.08
CA LYS A 138 0.31 -30.44 3.97
C LYS A 138 -0.23 -29.03 4.19
N GLN A 139 -0.51 -28.67 5.44
CA GLN A 139 -1.04 -27.35 5.81
C GLN A 139 -0.02 -26.22 5.57
N MET A 140 1.26 -26.55 5.37
CA MET A 140 2.31 -25.57 5.07
C MET A 140 2.32 -25.13 3.61
N ILE A 141 1.53 -25.76 2.72
CA ILE A 141 1.36 -25.31 1.35
C ILE A 141 0.61 -23.97 1.37
N SER A 142 1.16 -22.98 0.67
CA SER A 142 0.58 -21.64 0.55
C SER A 142 0.03 -21.39 -0.86
N GLY A 143 -0.83 -20.38 -0.97
CA GLY A 143 -1.44 -20.02 -2.24
C GLY A 143 -2.01 -18.62 -2.38
N ILE A 144 -2.64 -18.41 -3.53
CA ILE A 144 -3.59 -17.33 -3.75
C ILE A 144 -5.01 -17.89 -3.66
N HIS A 145 -5.89 -17.22 -2.93
CA HIS A 145 -7.32 -17.29 -3.13
C HIS A 145 -7.80 -16.04 -3.88
N TYR A 146 -8.59 -16.24 -4.93
CA TYR A 146 -9.14 -15.17 -5.74
C TYR A 146 -10.65 -15.11 -5.56
N ASN A 147 -11.11 -14.08 -4.84
CA ASN A 147 -12.51 -13.82 -4.56
C ASN A 147 -13.11 -12.99 -5.70
N PHE A 148 -14.20 -13.47 -6.29
CA PHE A 148 -14.85 -12.84 -7.44
C PHE A 148 -16.37 -12.77 -7.28
N GLU A 149 -16.91 -11.56 -7.43
CA GLU A 149 -18.35 -11.26 -7.45
C GLU A 149 -18.69 -10.56 -8.77
N PHE A 150 -19.56 -11.14 -9.61
CA PHE A 150 -20.13 -10.40 -10.74
C PHE A 150 -20.91 -9.19 -10.20
N SER A 151 -20.84 -8.03 -10.88
CA SER A 151 -21.62 -6.89 -10.40
C SER A 151 -23.11 -7.21 -10.39
N ASP A 152 -23.80 -6.73 -9.36
CA ASP A 152 -25.24 -6.94 -9.22
C ASP A 152 -26.02 -6.37 -10.41
N ASN A 153 -25.52 -5.27 -10.99
CA ASN A 153 -26.04 -4.66 -12.22
C ASN A 153 -25.97 -5.61 -13.43
N LEU A 154 -24.88 -6.36 -13.59
CA LEU A 154 -24.75 -7.35 -14.66
C LEU A 154 -25.80 -8.46 -14.49
N ILE A 155 -25.92 -9.00 -13.29
CA ILE A 155 -26.85 -10.10 -12.99
C ILE A 155 -28.30 -9.64 -13.12
N GLN A 156 -28.62 -8.44 -12.65
CA GLN A 156 -29.95 -7.82 -12.79
C GLN A 156 -30.33 -7.63 -14.26
N ALA A 157 -29.42 -7.09 -15.06
CA ALA A 157 -29.67 -6.88 -16.49
C ALA A 157 -29.87 -8.23 -17.22
N LEU A 158 -29.12 -9.28 -16.87
CA LEU A 158 -29.32 -10.63 -17.40
C LEU A 158 -30.67 -11.21 -16.96
N PHE A 159 -31.05 -11.04 -15.69
CA PHE A 159 -32.32 -11.51 -15.15
C PHE A 159 -33.52 -10.93 -15.91
N GLU A 160 -33.47 -9.64 -16.25
CA GLU A 160 -34.53 -8.93 -16.99
C GLU A 160 -34.67 -9.37 -18.45
N LEU A 161 -33.64 -9.97 -19.05
CA LEU A 161 -33.66 -10.46 -20.43
C LEU A 161 -34.25 -11.86 -20.60
N GLN A 162 -34.46 -12.58 -19.50
CA GLN A 162 -34.98 -13.94 -19.52
C GLN A 162 -36.34 -14.03 -18.82
N SER A 163 -37.12 -15.07 -19.13
CA SER A 163 -38.44 -15.28 -18.55
C SER A 163 -38.62 -16.66 -17.90
N GLU A 164 -37.57 -17.49 -17.90
CA GLU A 164 -37.56 -18.87 -17.37
C GLU A 164 -37.57 -18.88 -15.84
N ILE A 165 -36.69 -18.11 -15.19
CA ILE A 165 -36.56 -18.02 -13.73
C ILE A 165 -37.23 -16.72 -13.25
N LYS A 166 -38.13 -16.83 -12.27
CA LYS A 166 -38.93 -15.69 -11.76
C LYS A 166 -38.37 -15.04 -10.51
N ASP A 167 -37.54 -15.76 -9.76
CA ASP A 167 -36.89 -15.25 -8.56
C ASP A 167 -35.45 -14.83 -8.87
N TYR A 168 -35.09 -13.61 -8.46
CA TYR A 168 -33.77 -13.05 -8.73
C TYR A 168 -32.66 -13.81 -7.99
N HIS A 169 -32.89 -14.20 -6.74
CA HIS A 169 -31.88 -14.91 -5.93
C HIS A 169 -31.62 -16.31 -6.48
N GLN A 170 -32.67 -17.00 -6.94
CA GLN A 170 -32.57 -18.26 -7.66
C GLN A 170 -31.78 -18.08 -8.96
N PHE A 171 -32.09 -17.05 -9.76
CA PHE A 171 -31.35 -16.78 -11.00
C PHE A 171 -29.86 -16.54 -10.73
N LYS A 172 -29.54 -15.68 -9.76
CA LYS A 172 -28.15 -15.41 -9.34
C LYS A 172 -27.43 -16.69 -8.89
N THR A 173 -28.11 -17.55 -8.15
CA THR A 173 -27.59 -18.86 -7.72
C THR A 173 -27.29 -19.76 -8.93
N GLU A 174 -28.20 -19.86 -9.90
CA GLU A 174 -27.97 -20.67 -11.10
C GLU A 174 -26.82 -20.14 -11.97
N ILE A 175 -26.64 -18.82 -12.06
CA ILE A 175 -25.49 -18.19 -12.73
C ILE A 175 -24.18 -18.66 -12.07
N TYR A 176 -24.07 -18.53 -10.75
CA TYR A 176 -22.86 -18.93 -10.04
C TYR A 176 -22.61 -20.43 -10.06
N LEU A 177 -23.65 -21.27 -9.98
CA LEU A 177 -23.51 -22.72 -10.09
C LEU A 177 -23.02 -23.12 -11.48
N LYS A 178 -23.57 -22.52 -12.55
CA LYS A 178 -23.10 -22.75 -13.92
C LYS A 178 -21.61 -22.43 -14.04
N VAL A 179 -21.20 -21.23 -13.63
CA VAL A 179 -19.79 -20.80 -13.68
C VAL A 179 -18.91 -21.72 -12.83
N THR A 180 -19.37 -22.12 -11.65
CA THR A 180 -18.63 -23.03 -10.75
C THR A 180 -18.39 -24.40 -11.39
N ARG A 181 -19.44 -25.01 -11.97
CA ARG A 181 -19.33 -26.33 -12.64
C ARG A 181 -18.37 -26.27 -13.82
N ASN A 182 -18.52 -25.26 -14.67
CA ASN A 182 -17.63 -25.04 -15.81
C ASN A 182 -16.20 -24.74 -15.36
N TYR A 183 -16.01 -23.96 -14.30
CA TYR A 183 -14.70 -23.72 -13.72
C TYR A 183 -14.07 -25.02 -13.25
N LEU A 184 -14.78 -25.82 -12.46
CA LEU A 184 -14.27 -27.11 -11.99
C LEU A 184 -13.93 -28.04 -13.16
N HIS A 185 -14.71 -28.00 -14.24
CA HIS A 185 -14.39 -28.75 -15.46
C HIS A 185 -13.09 -28.28 -16.14
N TYR A 186 -12.98 -26.98 -16.41
CA TYR A 186 -11.90 -26.43 -17.24
C TYR A 186 -10.70 -25.86 -16.44
N ARG A 187 -10.68 -25.95 -15.11
CA ARG A 187 -9.59 -25.42 -14.27
C ARG A 187 -8.22 -26.01 -14.59
N TRP A 188 -8.17 -27.17 -15.25
CA TRP A 188 -6.93 -27.76 -15.73
C TRP A 188 -6.16 -26.80 -16.64
N LEU A 189 -6.84 -25.88 -17.33
CA LEU A 189 -6.21 -24.84 -18.16
C LEU A 189 -5.40 -23.85 -17.30
N ILE A 190 -5.93 -23.47 -16.15
CA ILE A 190 -5.24 -22.62 -15.15
C ILE A 190 -4.05 -23.38 -14.59
N THR A 191 -4.22 -24.66 -14.23
CA THR A 191 -3.13 -25.52 -13.76
C THR A 191 -2.03 -25.69 -14.81
N TYR A 192 -2.40 -25.76 -16.10
CA TYR A 192 -1.46 -25.85 -17.21
C TYR A 192 -0.59 -24.59 -17.34
N PHE A 193 -1.21 -23.42 -17.45
CA PHE A 193 -0.48 -22.16 -17.66
C PHE A 193 0.22 -21.65 -16.40
N PHE A 194 -0.46 -21.78 -15.25
CA PHE A 194 -0.10 -21.10 -14.02
C PHE A 194 0.24 -22.03 -12.85
N GLY A 195 0.33 -23.34 -13.06
CA GLY A 195 0.93 -24.25 -12.09
C GLY A 195 2.37 -23.83 -11.77
N ALA A 196 2.74 -23.77 -10.50
CA ALA A 196 4.07 -23.28 -10.06
C ALA A 196 4.60 -24.01 -8.82
N SER A 197 4.26 -25.30 -8.67
CA SER A 197 4.71 -26.15 -7.57
C SER A 197 5.36 -27.45 -8.07
N PRO A 198 6.47 -27.39 -8.83
CA PRO A 198 6.97 -28.56 -9.55
C PRO A 198 7.72 -29.58 -8.71
N SER A 199 8.25 -29.16 -7.56
CA SER A 199 9.01 -30.00 -6.62
C SER A 199 8.76 -29.57 -5.18
N SER A 200 9.14 -30.42 -4.23
CA SER A 200 9.07 -30.12 -2.80
C SER A 200 10.45 -30.19 -2.15
N GLU A 201 10.68 -29.37 -1.14
CA GLU A 201 11.88 -29.49 -0.29
C GLU A 201 11.79 -30.69 0.65
N LYS A 202 12.90 -30.99 1.33
CA LYS A 202 12.98 -32.09 2.29
C LYS A 202 11.90 -31.99 3.37
N ASN A 203 11.49 -33.17 3.85
CA ASN A 203 10.50 -33.34 4.92
C ASN A 203 9.10 -32.82 4.57
N PHE A 204 8.77 -32.61 3.30
CA PHE A 204 7.37 -32.39 2.90
C PHE A 204 6.61 -33.73 2.78
N PHE A 205 7.13 -34.65 1.95
CA PHE A 205 6.62 -36.02 1.86
C PHE A 205 7.23 -36.90 2.96
N GLU A 206 6.38 -37.62 3.68
CA GLU A 206 6.83 -38.61 4.67
C GLU A 206 7.07 -39.99 4.03
N ILE A 207 6.23 -40.34 3.05
CA ILE A 207 6.22 -41.65 2.40
C ILE A 207 6.10 -41.44 0.88
N ASN A 208 6.89 -42.18 0.09
CA ASN A 208 6.85 -42.18 -1.38
C ASN A 208 6.95 -40.77 -2.00
N PRO A 209 8.09 -40.07 -1.86
CA PRO A 209 8.28 -38.78 -2.51
C PRO A 209 8.13 -38.91 -4.03
N LEU A 210 7.66 -37.84 -4.67
CA LEU A 210 7.71 -37.72 -6.12
C LEU A 210 9.18 -37.68 -6.57
N ASN A 211 9.57 -38.63 -7.42
CA ASN A 211 10.92 -38.73 -7.95
C ASN A 211 11.17 -37.75 -9.10
N ASP A 212 10.14 -37.49 -9.90
CA ASP A 212 10.19 -36.58 -11.04
C ASP A 212 9.41 -35.29 -10.75
N ALA A 213 9.84 -34.20 -11.38
CA ALA A 213 9.13 -32.93 -11.29
C ALA A 213 7.79 -33.02 -12.03
N VAL A 214 6.76 -32.43 -11.42
CA VAL A 214 5.43 -32.33 -11.99
C VAL A 214 5.08 -30.87 -12.26
N ARG A 215 3.94 -30.57 -12.87
CA ARG A 215 3.53 -29.18 -13.14
C ARG A 215 3.10 -28.45 -11.87
N SER A 216 2.28 -29.10 -11.04
CA SER A 216 1.75 -28.53 -9.80
C SER A 216 1.42 -29.61 -8.78
N ILE A 217 2.29 -29.80 -7.78
CA ILE A 217 2.02 -30.69 -6.65
C ILE A 217 0.76 -30.25 -5.92
N ARG A 218 0.58 -28.93 -5.71
CA ARG A 218 -0.56 -28.38 -4.97
C ARG A 218 -1.90 -28.72 -5.61
N ASN A 219 -1.98 -28.71 -6.94
CA ASN A 219 -3.21 -28.98 -7.68
C ASN A 219 -3.39 -30.47 -8.06
N SER A 220 -2.50 -31.34 -7.59
CA SER A 220 -2.59 -32.78 -7.75
C SER A 220 -3.20 -33.45 -6.51
N LYS A 221 -3.42 -34.76 -6.58
CA LYS A 221 -3.77 -35.61 -5.42
C LYS A 221 -2.78 -35.56 -4.24
N TYR A 222 -1.58 -34.99 -4.42
CA TYR A 222 -0.57 -34.85 -3.36
C TYR A 222 -0.67 -33.53 -2.59
N GLY A 223 -1.44 -32.56 -3.12
CA GLY A 223 -1.70 -31.30 -2.46
C GLY A 223 -2.85 -31.43 -1.46
N TYR A 224 -3.73 -30.44 -1.47
CA TYR A 224 -4.98 -30.51 -0.73
C TYR A 224 -6.01 -31.29 -1.56
N SER A 225 -6.49 -32.40 -1.03
CA SER A 225 -7.57 -33.20 -1.61
C SER A 225 -8.40 -33.79 -0.47
N ASN A 226 -9.71 -33.88 -0.63
CA ASN A 226 -10.53 -34.60 0.34
C ASN A 226 -10.32 -36.11 0.18
N GLU A 227 -10.66 -36.86 1.24
CA GLU A 227 -10.76 -38.32 1.18
C GLU A 227 -11.92 -38.76 0.28
N ASN A 228 -11.85 -39.99 -0.24
CA ASN A 228 -12.81 -40.49 -1.24
C ASN A 228 -14.27 -40.55 -0.77
N ASP A 229 -14.48 -40.57 0.55
CA ASP A 229 -15.79 -40.57 1.21
C ASP A 229 -16.41 -39.17 1.36
N VAL A 230 -15.66 -38.11 1.02
CA VAL A 230 -16.14 -36.72 0.99
C VAL A 230 -16.57 -36.35 -0.42
N GLN A 231 -17.87 -36.50 -0.70
CA GLN A 231 -18.47 -36.10 -1.99
C GLN A 231 -19.60 -35.10 -1.75
N VAL A 232 -19.59 -34.01 -2.52
CA VAL A 232 -20.57 -32.93 -2.45
C VAL A 232 -21.09 -32.65 -3.85
N SER A 233 -22.41 -32.71 -4.04
CA SER A 233 -23.03 -32.44 -5.33
C SER A 233 -23.04 -30.94 -5.64
N TYR A 234 -22.71 -30.60 -6.87
CA TYR A 234 -22.82 -29.24 -7.41
C TYR A 234 -24.09 -29.06 -8.25
N SER A 235 -24.96 -30.07 -8.34
CA SER A 235 -26.18 -30.07 -9.16
C SER A 235 -27.23 -29.04 -8.75
N SER A 236 -27.28 -28.64 -7.48
CA SER A 236 -28.09 -27.53 -6.97
C SER A 236 -27.53 -27.01 -5.66
N LEU A 237 -27.86 -25.77 -5.29
CA LEU A 237 -27.44 -25.21 -3.99
C LEU A 237 -28.00 -26.01 -2.81
N GLN A 238 -29.23 -26.53 -2.94
CA GLN A 238 -29.86 -27.34 -1.91
C GLN A 238 -29.11 -28.65 -1.68
N ASN A 239 -28.70 -29.34 -2.75
CA ASN A 239 -27.93 -30.58 -2.65
C ASN A 239 -26.54 -30.30 -2.06
N TYR A 240 -25.87 -29.25 -2.53
CA TYR A 240 -24.57 -28.82 -1.99
C TYR A 240 -24.62 -28.61 -0.48
N ILE A 241 -25.59 -27.84 0.02
CA ILE A 241 -25.77 -27.57 1.45
C ILE A 241 -26.15 -28.83 2.22
N SER A 242 -27.05 -29.65 1.66
CA SER A 242 -27.53 -30.89 2.28
C SER A 242 -26.39 -31.90 2.44
N ASP A 243 -25.55 -32.07 1.43
CA ASP A 243 -24.41 -32.98 1.46
C ASP A 243 -23.37 -32.53 2.50
N LEU A 244 -23.03 -31.24 2.54
CA LEU A 244 -22.14 -30.69 3.56
C LEU A 244 -22.70 -30.88 4.98
N SER A 245 -23.98 -30.57 5.18
CA SER A 245 -24.64 -30.75 6.48
C SER A 245 -24.66 -32.24 6.88
N SER A 246 -24.84 -33.14 5.92
CA SER A 246 -24.81 -34.59 6.11
C SER A 246 -23.43 -35.08 6.54
N LEU A 247 -22.37 -34.64 5.85
CA LEU A 247 -20.97 -34.98 6.17
C LEU A 247 -20.58 -34.51 7.58
N VAL A 248 -21.00 -33.31 7.98
CA VAL A 248 -20.79 -32.81 9.34
C VAL A 248 -21.57 -33.63 10.37
N SER A 249 -22.85 -33.93 10.09
CA SER A 249 -23.69 -34.71 11.02
C SER A 249 -23.19 -36.14 11.24
N LYS A 250 -22.50 -36.72 10.24
CA LYS A 250 -21.88 -38.05 10.30
C LYS A 250 -20.48 -38.02 10.93
N GLY A 251 -19.94 -36.84 11.24
CA GLY A 251 -18.59 -36.67 11.79
C GLY A 251 -17.47 -36.96 10.78
N VAL A 252 -17.76 -36.94 9.47
CA VAL A 252 -16.74 -37.04 8.41
C VAL A 252 -15.99 -35.72 8.29
N LEU A 253 -16.71 -34.60 8.46
CA LEU A 253 -16.16 -33.27 8.64
C LEU A 253 -16.53 -32.77 10.04
N LEU A 254 -15.65 -32.02 10.68
CA LEU A 254 -15.92 -31.30 11.93
C LEU A 254 -16.83 -30.09 11.67
N GLU A 255 -16.55 -29.35 10.59
CA GLU A 255 -17.31 -28.15 10.19
C GLU A 255 -17.38 -28.04 8.67
N GLU A 256 -18.39 -27.34 8.14
CA GLU A 256 -18.55 -27.10 6.70
C GLU A 256 -17.30 -26.43 6.07
N LYS A 257 -16.56 -25.62 6.84
CA LYS A 257 -15.33 -24.94 6.42
C LYS A 257 -14.12 -25.88 6.20
N GLU A 258 -14.18 -27.13 6.68
CA GLU A 258 -13.15 -28.15 6.44
C GLU A 258 -13.19 -28.69 5.02
N PHE A 259 -14.35 -28.65 4.35
CA PHE A 259 -14.48 -29.11 2.97
C PHE A 259 -13.51 -28.34 2.06
N TYR A 260 -12.52 -29.06 1.52
CA TYR A 260 -11.57 -28.51 0.58
C TYR A 260 -12.15 -28.55 -0.83
N ALA A 261 -12.29 -27.39 -1.46
CA ALA A 261 -12.77 -27.28 -2.83
C ALA A 261 -11.93 -26.26 -3.59
N SER A 262 -11.67 -26.55 -4.88
CA SER A 262 -10.99 -25.61 -5.78
C SER A 262 -11.81 -24.34 -6.02
N VAL A 263 -13.14 -24.43 -5.87
CA VAL A 263 -14.06 -23.29 -5.86
C VAL A 263 -14.95 -23.41 -4.62
N ARG A 264 -14.96 -22.38 -3.78
CA ARG A 264 -15.85 -22.29 -2.63
C ARG A 264 -16.97 -21.30 -2.91
N LEU A 265 -18.20 -21.74 -2.66
CA LEU A 265 -19.40 -20.91 -2.77
C LEU A 265 -19.55 -20.07 -1.50
N ARG A 266 -19.84 -18.77 -1.64
CA ARG A 266 -19.90 -17.85 -0.49
C ARG A 266 -21.19 -17.03 -0.52
N GLY A 267 -21.99 -17.13 0.54
CA GLY A 267 -23.15 -16.27 0.80
C GLY A 267 -22.84 -15.08 1.72
N GLY A 268 -21.64 -15.07 2.31
CA GLY A 268 -21.15 -14.13 3.31
C GLY A 268 -19.79 -14.61 3.85
N PRO A 269 -19.34 -14.12 5.02
CA PRO A 269 -18.12 -14.58 5.67
C PRO A 269 -18.16 -16.06 6.07
N GLN A 270 -19.35 -16.61 6.38
CA GLN A 270 -19.54 -17.99 6.81
C GLN A 270 -20.21 -18.84 5.74
N VAL A 271 -19.92 -20.15 5.71
CA VAL A 271 -20.56 -21.09 4.77
C VAL A 271 -22.06 -21.20 5.05
N SER A 272 -22.46 -21.10 6.33
CA SER A 272 -23.85 -21.08 6.77
C SER A 272 -24.67 -19.94 6.17
N ASP A 273 -24.04 -18.84 5.73
CA ASP A 273 -24.72 -17.71 5.10
C ASP A 273 -25.35 -18.09 3.75
N LEU A 274 -24.88 -19.17 3.11
CA LEU A 274 -25.46 -19.70 1.87
C LEU A 274 -26.94 -20.07 2.03
N LYS A 275 -27.34 -20.55 3.21
CA LYS A 275 -28.73 -20.96 3.51
C LYS A 275 -29.70 -19.78 3.43
N ASN A 276 -29.25 -18.59 3.82
CA ASN A 276 -30.09 -17.40 3.95
C ASN A 276 -30.00 -16.46 2.75
N HIS A 277 -28.82 -16.36 2.13
CA HIS A 277 -28.54 -15.34 1.11
C HIS A 277 -28.30 -15.92 -0.29
N GLY A 278 -28.23 -17.23 -0.44
CA GLY A 278 -27.78 -17.87 -1.67
C GLY A 278 -26.31 -17.62 -1.96
N ILE A 279 -25.89 -17.80 -3.21
CA ILE A 279 -24.51 -17.54 -3.61
C ILE A 279 -24.35 -16.06 -3.96
N ARG A 280 -23.45 -15.38 -3.25
CA ARG A 280 -23.12 -13.98 -3.49
C ARG A 280 -21.86 -13.82 -4.33
N TYR A 281 -20.82 -14.60 -4.02
CA TYR A 281 -19.54 -14.61 -4.72
C TYR A 281 -18.90 -16.00 -4.68
N ILE A 282 -17.86 -16.19 -5.48
CA ILE A 282 -17.06 -17.41 -5.50
C ILE A 282 -15.62 -17.11 -5.12
N GLU A 283 -14.98 -18.07 -4.47
CA GLU A 283 -13.58 -18.03 -4.06
C GLU A 283 -12.82 -19.14 -4.80
N LEU A 284 -11.86 -18.76 -5.65
CA LEU A 284 -11.01 -19.69 -6.41
C LEU A 284 -9.74 -20.00 -5.60
N ARG A 285 -9.47 -21.27 -5.31
CA ARG A 285 -8.42 -21.69 -4.36
C ARG A 285 -7.31 -22.55 -4.95
N ASN A 286 -7.32 -22.75 -6.27
CA ASN A 286 -6.35 -23.61 -6.98
C ASN A 286 -5.16 -22.83 -7.60
N LEU A 287 -4.98 -21.55 -7.22
CA LEU A 287 -3.96 -20.67 -7.81
C LEU A 287 -2.64 -20.73 -7.04
N ASP A 288 -1.64 -21.38 -7.63
CA ASP A 288 -0.25 -21.36 -7.12
C ASP A 288 0.30 -19.93 -7.02
N LEU A 289 1.21 -19.70 -6.06
CA LEU A 289 2.00 -18.46 -6.03
C LEU A 289 2.87 -18.39 -7.29
N ASN A 290 2.76 -17.29 -8.04
CA ASN A 290 3.66 -16.99 -9.14
C ASN A 290 4.98 -16.42 -8.62
N PRO A 291 6.10 -17.16 -8.67
CA PRO A 291 7.37 -16.71 -8.13
C PRO A 291 8.01 -15.56 -8.89
N PHE A 292 7.57 -15.30 -10.12
CA PHE A 292 8.14 -14.25 -10.96
C PHE A 292 7.47 -12.89 -10.74
N GLU A 293 6.41 -12.86 -9.93
CA GLU A 293 5.67 -11.67 -9.57
C GLU A 293 5.92 -11.32 -8.11
N THR A 294 6.21 -10.05 -7.84
CA THR A 294 6.52 -9.56 -6.49
C THR A 294 5.42 -9.94 -5.48
N TYR A 295 4.16 -9.94 -5.93
CA TYR A 295 2.99 -10.17 -5.09
C TYR A 295 2.35 -11.55 -5.32
N GLY A 296 3.03 -12.49 -5.98
CA GLY A 296 2.53 -13.86 -6.16
C GLY A 296 1.42 -14.06 -7.21
N ILE A 297 0.96 -12.99 -7.87
CA ILE A 297 0.04 -13.02 -9.01
C ILE A 297 0.30 -11.76 -9.87
N SER A 298 0.14 -11.86 -11.19
CA SER A 298 0.26 -10.71 -12.11
C SER A 298 -1.11 -10.10 -12.46
N HIS A 299 -1.10 -8.84 -12.89
CA HIS A 299 -2.31 -8.19 -13.40
C HIS A 299 -2.90 -8.94 -14.60
N GLU A 300 -2.06 -9.44 -15.52
CA GLU A 300 -2.50 -10.24 -16.67
C GLU A 300 -3.12 -11.59 -16.25
N GLN A 301 -2.63 -12.22 -15.17
CA GLN A 301 -3.27 -13.43 -14.61
C GLN A 301 -4.67 -13.11 -14.04
N ALA A 302 -4.83 -11.99 -13.34
CA ALA A 302 -6.15 -11.58 -12.82
C ALA A 302 -7.12 -11.20 -13.95
N GLU A 303 -6.62 -10.53 -14.99
CA GLU A 303 -7.38 -10.23 -16.21
C GLU A 303 -7.81 -11.52 -16.93
N PHE A 304 -6.91 -12.49 -17.07
CA PHE A 304 -7.23 -13.82 -17.59
C PHE A 304 -8.35 -14.47 -16.77
N LEU A 305 -8.25 -14.49 -15.44
CA LEU A 305 -9.25 -15.12 -14.58
C LEU A 305 -10.62 -14.46 -14.74
N HIS A 306 -10.66 -13.13 -14.81
CA HIS A 306 -11.90 -12.40 -15.05
C HIS A 306 -12.53 -12.73 -16.40
N LEU A 307 -11.74 -12.68 -17.49
CA LEU A 307 -12.22 -13.06 -18.83
C LEU A 307 -12.66 -14.53 -18.85
N PHE A 308 -11.90 -15.41 -18.21
CA PHE A 308 -12.18 -16.84 -18.14
C PHE A 308 -13.52 -17.08 -17.43
N LEU A 309 -13.82 -16.40 -16.32
CA LEU A 309 -15.13 -16.52 -15.65
C LEU A 309 -16.30 -16.05 -16.52
N ILE A 310 -16.11 -15.00 -17.33
CA ILE A 310 -17.11 -14.55 -18.32
C ILE A 310 -17.27 -15.62 -19.42
N TYR A 311 -16.17 -16.19 -19.91
CA TYR A 311 -16.19 -17.28 -20.89
C TYR A 311 -16.92 -18.51 -20.36
N LEU A 312 -16.70 -18.91 -19.10
CA LEU A 312 -17.37 -20.03 -18.46
C LEU A 312 -18.88 -19.79 -18.28
N LEU A 313 -19.30 -18.53 -18.13
CA LEU A 313 -20.71 -18.16 -18.16
C LEU A 313 -21.31 -18.26 -19.59
N TRP A 314 -20.52 -17.92 -20.60
CA TRP A 314 -20.90 -17.91 -22.00
C TRP A 314 -21.06 -19.31 -22.61
N ILE A 315 -20.15 -20.24 -22.32
CA ILE A 315 -20.23 -21.62 -22.84
C ILE A 315 -21.34 -22.44 -22.17
N ASP A 316 -21.70 -23.52 -22.83
CA ASP A 316 -22.68 -24.49 -22.31
C ASP A 316 -22.00 -25.47 -21.33
N GLN A 317 -22.79 -26.18 -20.53
CA GLN A 317 -22.32 -27.26 -19.63
C GLN A 317 -23.09 -28.55 -19.96
N ASP A 318 -22.58 -29.70 -19.55
CA ASP A 318 -23.31 -30.97 -19.67
C ASP A 318 -24.51 -31.02 -18.72
N ASP A 319 -25.57 -31.72 -19.11
CA ASP A 319 -26.78 -31.90 -18.28
C ASP A 319 -26.47 -32.70 -17.00
N ASN A 320 -25.47 -33.59 -17.03
CA ASN A 320 -25.01 -34.34 -15.85
C ASN A 320 -23.93 -33.57 -15.08
N ASN A 321 -24.38 -32.60 -14.27
CA ASN A 321 -23.54 -31.65 -13.54
C ASN A 321 -22.43 -32.29 -12.68
N ASP A 322 -22.72 -33.38 -11.97
CA ASP A 322 -21.73 -33.99 -11.06
C ASP A 322 -20.70 -34.84 -11.82
N GLU A 323 -21.09 -35.50 -12.90
CA GLU A 323 -20.15 -36.19 -13.79
C GLU A 323 -19.26 -35.20 -14.55
N TRP A 324 -19.83 -34.07 -14.98
CA TRP A 324 -19.09 -32.97 -15.59
C TRP A 324 -17.95 -32.47 -14.70
N VAL A 325 -18.22 -32.27 -13.41
CA VAL A 325 -17.21 -31.87 -12.42
C VAL A 325 -16.16 -32.97 -12.21
N LYS A 326 -16.56 -34.24 -12.11
CA LYS A 326 -15.64 -35.38 -11.93
C LYS A 326 -14.66 -35.53 -13.11
N ILE A 327 -15.12 -35.31 -14.34
CA ILE A 327 -14.25 -35.31 -15.53
C ILE A 327 -13.19 -34.21 -15.38
N GLY A 328 -13.61 -33.01 -14.95
CA GLY A 328 -12.69 -31.91 -14.65
C GLY A 328 -11.65 -32.23 -13.59
N ASP A 329 -12.06 -32.87 -12.49
CA ASP A 329 -11.16 -33.30 -11.42
C ASP A 329 -10.09 -34.26 -11.95
N PHE A 330 -10.51 -35.24 -12.75
CA PHE A 330 -9.63 -36.20 -13.39
C PHE A 330 -8.65 -35.51 -14.35
N GLN A 331 -9.15 -34.68 -15.27
CA GLN A 331 -8.33 -33.95 -16.23
C GLN A 331 -7.31 -33.04 -15.53
N ASN A 332 -7.75 -32.28 -14.51
CA ASN A 332 -6.88 -31.42 -13.73
C ASN A 332 -5.77 -32.20 -13.02
N ASN A 333 -6.10 -33.32 -12.38
CA ASN A 333 -5.08 -34.13 -11.72
C ASN A 333 -4.07 -34.70 -12.71
N LEU A 334 -4.48 -35.07 -13.93
CA LEU A 334 -3.54 -35.47 -14.97
C LEU A 334 -2.62 -34.31 -15.37
N VAL A 335 -3.17 -33.13 -15.69
CA VAL A 335 -2.39 -31.95 -16.07
C VAL A 335 -1.44 -31.50 -14.95
N ALA A 336 -1.87 -31.58 -13.70
CA ALA A 336 -1.06 -31.25 -12.53
C ALA A 336 0.17 -32.16 -12.40
N LEU A 337 0.05 -33.43 -12.81
CA LEU A 337 1.09 -34.46 -12.72
C LEU A 337 1.96 -34.57 -13.99
N GLU A 338 1.61 -33.90 -15.09
CA GLU A 338 2.46 -33.81 -16.28
C GLU A 338 3.81 -33.17 -15.92
N HIS A 339 4.86 -33.54 -16.64
CA HIS A 339 6.16 -32.90 -16.46
C HIS A 339 6.11 -31.43 -16.95
N PRO A 340 6.77 -30.46 -16.26
CA PRO A 340 6.69 -29.03 -16.59
C PRO A 340 7.02 -28.65 -18.04
N LEU A 341 7.90 -29.43 -18.68
CA LEU A 341 8.36 -29.19 -20.06
C LEU A 341 7.57 -29.98 -21.11
N GLU A 342 6.62 -30.81 -20.70
CA GLU A 342 5.76 -31.54 -21.63
C GLU A 342 4.54 -30.69 -22.02
N HIS A 343 4.13 -30.85 -23.27
CA HIS A 343 2.84 -30.35 -23.71
C HIS A 343 1.73 -31.11 -22.98
N THR A 344 0.66 -30.40 -22.64
CA THR A 344 -0.50 -31.08 -22.09
C THR A 344 -1.16 -32.00 -23.12
N GLN A 345 -1.66 -33.15 -22.66
CA GLN A 345 -2.46 -34.03 -23.49
C GLN A 345 -3.75 -33.37 -24.00
N PHE A 346 -4.22 -32.31 -23.35
CA PHE A 346 -5.40 -31.53 -23.72
C PHE A 346 -5.04 -30.29 -24.57
N LYS A 347 -3.91 -30.32 -25.29
CA LYS A 347 -3.41 -29.17 -26.05
C LYS A 347 -4.44 -28.65 -27.06
N THR A 348 -5.10 -29.54 -27.80
CA THR A 348 -6.13 -29.16 -28.78
C THR A 348 -7.33 -28.46 -28.12
N ASP A 349 -7.73 -28.91 -26.92
CA ASP A 349 -8.79 -28.24 -26.17
C ASP A 349 -8.34 -26.87 -25.67
N ALA A 350 -7.08 -26.73 -25.23
CA ALA A 350 -6.53 -25.44 -24.83
C ALA A 350 -6.47 -24.45 -26.00
N GLU A 351 -6.05 -24.89 -27.20
CA GLU A 351 -6.06 -24.08 -28.43
C GLU A 351 -7.48 -23.60 -28.74
N ARG A 352 -8.45 -24.52 -28.73
CA ARG A 352 -9.87 -24.19 -28.96
C ARG A 352 -10.39 -23.19 -27.94
N ILE A 353 -10.12 -23.39 -26.64
CA ILE A 353 -10.60 -22.48 -25.59
C ILE A 353 -9.98 -21.08 -25.75
N ILE A 354 -8.69 -20.98 -26.09
CA ILE A 354 -8.03 -19.69 -26.35
C ILE A 354 -8.69 -18.98 -27.53
N ASP A 355 -8.91 -19.69 -28.65
CA ASP A 355 -9.54 -19.12 -29.84
C ASP A 355 -10.98 -18.68 -29.56
N GLU A 356 -11.74 -19.45 -28.78
CA GLU A 356 -13.08 -19.08 -28.34
C GLU A 356 -13.09 -17.87 -27.40
N MET A 357 -12.15 -17.78 -26.45
CA MET A 357 -12.00 -16.63 -25.56
C MET A 357 -11.62 -15.36 -26.34
N GLU A 358 -10.69 -15.46 -27.30
CA GLU A 358 -10.33 -14.33 -28.16
C GLU A 358 -11.50 -13.92 -29.04
N HIS A 359 -12.20 -14.88 -29.64
CA HIS A 359 -13.43 -14.60 -30.38
C HIS A 359 -14.49 -13.92 -29.50
N LEU A 360 -14.66 -14.37 -28.25
CA LEU A 360 -15.59 -13.78 -27.29
C LEU A 360 -15.27 -12.30 -27.03
N THR A 361 -13.99 -11.95 -26.90
CA THR A 361 -13.60 -10.54 -26.69
C THR A 361 -14.03 -9.65 -27.85
N GLY A 362 -13.82 -10.11 -29.10
CA GLY A 362 -14.29 -9.40 -30.30
C GLY A 362 -15.81 -9.36 -30.42
N LEU A 363 -16.51 -10.44 -30.05
CA LEU A 363 -17.97 -10.51 -30.08
C LEU A 363 -18.62 -9.56 -29.08
N LEU A 364 -18.07 -9.48 -27.87
CA LEU A 364 -18.63 -8.72 -26.75
C LEU A 364 -18.05 -7.32 -26.58
N ASP A 365 -17.10 -6.92 -27.44
CA ASP A 365 -16.37 -5.65 -27.34
C ASP A 365 -15.63 -5.49 -25.99
N ILE A 366 -15.05 -6.60 -25.51
CA ILE A 366 -14.25 -6.64 -24.28
C ILE A 366 -12.81 -6.30 -24.64
N THR A 367 -12.25 -5.29 -23.97
CA THR A 367 -10.82 -4.97 -24.06
C THR A 367 -10.02 -5.76 -23.04
N VAL A 368 -8.93 -6.38 -23.49
CA VAL A 368 -7.92 -7.04 -22.65
C VAL A 368 -6.51 -6.60 -23.06
N SER A 369 -5.50 -6.95 -22.27
CA SER A 369 -4.10 -6.71 -22.62
C SER A 369 -3.74 -7.33 -23.97
N ASN A 370 -3.09 -6.56 -24.85
CA ASN A 370 -2.67 -7.01 -26.18
C ASN A 370 -1.72 -8.23 -26.14
N THR A 371 -1.07 -8.47 -25.00
CA THR A 371 -0.16 -9.58 -24.77
C THR A 371 -0.83 -10.86 -24.29
N LEU A 372 -2.08 -10.79 -23.80
CA LEU A 372 -2.74 -11.91 -23.10
C LEU A 372 -2.78 -13.18 -23.96
N PHE A 373 -3.44 -13.13 -25.11
CA PHE A 373 -3.58 -14.30 -25.99
C PHE A 373 -2.26 -14.69 -26.66
N VAL A 374 -1.38 -13.72 -26.92
CA VAL A 374 -0.03 -13.98 -27.43
C VAL A 374 0.74 -14.86 -26.44
N ASN A 375 0.76 -14.46 -25.16
CA ASN A 375 1.45 -15.20 -24.11
C ASN A 375 0.85 -16.60 -23.90
N LEU A 376 -0.48 -16.75 -23.92
CA LEU A 376 -1.14 -18.06 -23.83
C LEU A 376 -0.72 -19.00 -24.97
N ARG A 377 -0.73 -18.51 -26.22
CA ARG A 377 -0.32 -19.31 -27.39
C ARG A 377 1.17 -19.64 -27.37
N GLU A 378 2.00 -18.71 -26.89
CA GLU A 378 3.42 -18.97 -26.70
C GLU A 378 3.68 -20.06 -25.66
N MET A 379 2.98 -20.03 -24.51
CA MET A 379 3.07 -21.07 -23.48
C MET A 379 2.57 -22.44 -23.95
N LEU A 380 1.59 -22.46 -24.85
CA LEU A 380 1.06 -23.70 -25.42
C LEU A 380 1.97 -24.30 -26.50
N THR A 381 2.66 -23.43 -27.25
CA THR A 381 3.66 -23.81 -28.26
C THR A 381 4.99 -24.20 -27.63
N ASP A 382 5.38 -23.56 -26.53
CA ASP A 382 6.59 -23.86 -25.77
C ASP A 382 6.25 -23.96 -24.27
N PRO A 383 6.02 -25.19 -23.73
CA PRO A 383 5.71 -25.40 -22.33
C PRO A 383 6.78 -24.84 -21.38
N SER A 384 8.01 -24.62 -21.88
CA SER A 384 9.09 -24.01 -21.12
C SER A 384 8.83 -22.54 -20.73
N LYS A 385 7.82 -21.91 -21.33
CA LYS A 385 7.33 -20.57 -21.00
C LYS A 385 6.19 -20.55 -19.97
N THR A 386 5.55 -21.69 -19.68
CA THR A 386 4.57 -21.79 -18.56
C THR A 386 5.24 -21.47 -17.22
N LEU A 387 4.48 -21.13 -16.19
CA LEU A 387 5.07 -20.84 -14.87
C LEU A 387 5.89 -22.04 -14.35
N ALA A 388 5.34 -23.25 -14.44
CA ALA A 388 6.03 -24.48 -14.06
C ALA A 388 7.29 -24.71 -14.89
N GLY A 389 7.22 -24.55 -16.23
CA GLY A 389 8.35 -24.75 -17.13
C GLY A 389 9.49 -23.77 -16.87
N ARG A 390 9.17 -22.49 -16.64
CA ARG A 390 10.13 -21.45 -16.26
C ARG A 390 10.77 -21.75 -14.91
N LEU A 391 9.98 -22.11 -13.91
CA LEU A 391 10.47 -22.43 -12.57
C LEU A 391 11.35 -23.68 -12.58
N TYR A 392 10.92 -24.74 -13.26
CA TYR A 392 11.70 -25.97 -13.41
C TYR A 392 13.07 -25.72 -14.05
N LYS A 393 13.14 -24.89 -15.11
CA LYS A 393 14.42 -24.52 -15.75
C LYS A 393 15.38 -23.78 -14.83
N GLU A 394 14.88 -23.02 -13.86
CA GLU A 394 15.71 -22.38 -12.84
C GLU A 394 16.13 -23.38 -11.75
N ILE A 395 15.24 -24.29 -11.36
CA ILE A 395 15.51 -25.33 -10.35
C ILE A 395 16.62 -26.27 -10.83
N ILE A 396 16.57 -26.76 -12.07
CA ILE A 396 17.60 -27.70 -12.59
C ILE A 396 19.00 -27.08 -12.70
N LYS A 397 19.10 -25.74 -12.78
CA LYS A 397 20.39 -25.04 -12.77
C LYS A 397 21.01 -24.96 -11.38
N SER A 398 20.20 -25.15 -10.33
CA SER A 398 20.59 -24.94 -8.94
C SER A 398 19.78 -25.85 -8.00
N SER A 399 18.81 -25.29 -7.27
CA SER A 399 17.83 -26.02 -6.47
C SER A 399 16.62 -25.13 -6.21
N GLN A 400 15.48 -25.71 -5.83
CA GLN A 400 14.28 -24.96 -5.48
C GLN A 400 14.53 -23.95 -4.35
N SER A 401 15.22 -24.39 -3.28
CA SER A 401 15.59 -23.52 -2.17
C SER A 401 16.42 -22.30 -2.60
N GLN A 402 17.41 -22.50 -3.48
CA GLN A 402 18.25 -21.41 -3.97
C GLN A 402 17.49 -20.42 -4.85
N VAL A 403 16.64 -20.92 -5.76
CA VAL A 403 15.79 -20.08 -6.62
C VAL A 403 14.83 -19.24 -5.78
N ALA A 404 14.11 -19.88 -4.86
CA ALA A 404 13.17 -19.22 -3.96
C ALA A 404 13.86 -18.18 -3.07
N SER A 405 15.01 -18.52 -2.49
CA SER A 405 15.78 -17.59 -1.65
C SER A 405 16.30 -16.39 -2.43
N ARG A 406 16.71 -16.57 -3.70
CA ARG A 406 17.11 -15.46 -4.58
C ARG A 406 15.95 -14.50 -4.83
N ILE A 407 14.79 -15.03 -5.23
CA ILE A 407 13.58 -14.24 -5.49
C ILE A 407 13.11 -13.52 -4.23
N ALA A 408 13.08 -14.23 -3.09
CA ALA A 408 12.71 -13.64 -1.79
C ALA A 408 13.63 -12.47 -1.41
N LYS A 409 14.95 -12.59 -1.66
CA LYS A 409 15.92 -11.50 -1.44
C LYS A 409 15.71 -10.33 -2.38
N GLU A 410 15.36 -10.56 -3.63
CA GLU A 410 15.01 -9.50 -4.59
C GLU A 410 13.77 -8.73 -4.11
N ASN A 411 12.72 -9.45 -3.68
CA ASN A 411 11.50 -8.85 -3.14
C ASN A 411 11.74 -8.12 -1.81
N TYR A 412 12.54 -8.71 -0.92
CA TYR A 412 13.01 -8.06 0.31
C TYR A 412 13.72 -6.75 -0.01
N LYS A 413 14.68 -6.75 -0.94
CA LYS A 413 15.40 -5.53 -1.33
C LYS A 413 14.43 -4.46 -1.85
N LYS A 414 13.49 -4.81 -2.71
CA LYS A 414 12.47 -3.86 -3.22
C LYS A 414 11.65 -3.23 -2.09
N ALA A 415 11.17 -4.01 -1.14
CA ALA A 415 10.36 -3.52 -0.03
C ALA A 415 11.11 -2.56 0.92
N TRP A 416 12.44 -2.66 0.99
CA TRP A 416 13.30 -1.84 1.85
C TRP A 416 14.05 -0.72 1.13
N ASP A 417 14.02 -0.68 -0.22
CA ASP A 417 14.75 0.31 -1.02
C ASP A 417 14.26 1.75 -0.78
N LYS A 418 12.93 1.92 -0.68
CA LYS A 418 12.26 3.21 -0.46
C LYS A 418 11.28 3.12 0.70
N PRO A 419 11.77 3.05 1.96
CA PRO A 419 10.93 2.79 3.14
C PRO A 419 9.96 3.95 3.46
N TYR A 420 10.10 5.10 2.80
CA TYR A 420 9.21 6.25 2.91
C TYR A 420 8.04 6.21 1.91
N GLN A 421 8.08 5.33 0.90
CA GLN A 421 6.99 5.14 -0.06
C GLN A 421 6.10 3.96 0.35
N LEU A 422 4.87 3.95 -0.15
CA LEU A 422 3.95 2.82 -0.07
C LEU A 422 3.63 2.35 -1.49
N SER A 423 4.05 1.13 -1.83
CA SER A 423 3.78 0.55 -3.15
C SER A 423 2.27 0.52 -3.44
N GLY A 424 1.91 0.81 -4.69
CA GLY A 424 0.51 0.98 -5.10
C GLY A 424 -0.07 2.38 -4.90
N PHE A 425 0.56 3.24 -4.08
CA PHE A 425 0.10 4.60 -3.79
C PHE A 425 1.23 5.66 -3.86
N THR A 426 2.28 5.38 -4.63
CA THR A 426 3.48 6.24 -4.71
C THR A 426 3.22 7.63 -5.32
N ASP A 427 2.10 7.79 -6.02
CA ASP A 427 1.59 9.02 -6.60
C ASP A 427 0.87 9.93 -5.58
N MET A 428 0.51 9.43 -4.39
CA MET A 428 -0.04 10.22 -3.29
C MET A 428 1.05 11.00 -2.53
N GLU A 429 0.66 11.91 -1.65
CA GLU A 429 1.59 12.65 -0.79
C GLU A 429 2.29 11.69 0.20
N LEU A 430 3.58 11.89 0.47
CA LEU A 430 4.35 11.05 1.41
C LEU A 430 3.73 10.99 2.81
N SER A 431 3.22 12.10 3.35
CA SER A 431 2.54 12.10 4.67
C SER A 431 1.35 11.15 4.69
N THR A 432 0.55 11.18 3.63
CA THR A 432 -0.62 10.30 3.43
C THR A 432 -0.20 8.84 3.26
N GLN A 433 0.82 8.56 2.43
CA GLN A 433 1.34 7.21 2.26
C GLN A 433 1.84 6.61 3.57
N ILE A 434 2.55 7.39 4.39
CA ILE A 434 3.09 6.93 5.67
C ILE A 434 1.96 6.72 6.69
N LEU A 435 0.92 7.56 6.68
CA LEU A 435 -0.29 7.35 7.49
C LEU A 435 -1.00 6.04 7.07
N MET A 436 -1.18 5.80 5.78
CA MET A 436 -1.78 4.57 5.25
C MET A 436 -0.97 3.34 5.66
N PHE A 437 0.37 3.40 5.56
CA PHE A 437 1.24 2.33 6.03
C PHE A 437 1.00 2.01 7.51
N ASP A 438 1.00 3.03 8.37
CA ASP A 438 0.81 2.83 9.80
C ASP A 438 -0.62 2.33 10.10
N ALA A 439 -1.63 2.84 9.39
CA ALA A 439 -3.03 2.42 9.55
C ALA A 439 -3.23 0.95 9.16
N ILE A 440 -2.68 0.52 8.02
CA ILE A 440 -2.69 -0.87 7.58
C ILE A 440 -1.94 -1.73 8.60
N GLN A 441 -0.76 -1.31 9.09
CA GLN A 441 0.02 -2.08 10.07
C GLN A 441 -0.73 -2.25 11.41
N GLN A 442 -1.51 -1.25 11.81
CA GLN A 442 -2.29 -1.28 13.05
C GLN A 442 -3.66 -1.97 12.88
N GLY A 443 -4.03 -2.39 11.66
CA GLY A 443 -5.28 -3.10 11.40
C GLY A 443 -6.52 -2.22 11.23
N LEU A 444 -6.34 -0.93 10.95
CA LEU A 444 -7.46 -0.05 10.58
C LEU A 444 -7.81 -0.31 9.12
N GLN A 445 -9.10 -0.39 8.82
CA GLN A 445 -9.55 -0.39 7.43
C GLN A 445 -9.29 0.98 6.81
N VAL A 446 -8.66 1.00 5.64
CA VAL A 446 -8.31 2.19 4.86
C VAL A 446 -9.07 2.16 3.54
N ASP A 447 -9.98 3.11 3.36
CA ASP A 447 -10.66 3.37 2.09
C ASP A 447 -10.14 4.68 1.50
N VAL A 448 -9.55 4.64 0.30
CA VAL A 448 -9.18 5.85 -0.45
C VAL A 448 -10.42 6.38 -1.18
N LEU A 449 -10.98 7.49 -0.69
CA LEU A 449 -12.20 8.09 -1.25
C LEU A 449 -11.89 9.00 -2.44
N ASP A 450 -10.82 9.79 -2.33
CA ASP A 450 -10.30 10.60 -3.42
C ASP A 450 -8.77 10.57 -3.38
N ARG A 451 -8.20 9.88 -4.37
CA ARG A 451 -6.74 9.69 -4.49
C ARG A 451 -6.02 10.98 -4.84
N GLN A 452 -6.65 11.90 -5.58
CA GLN A 452 -6.05 13.16 -5.98
C GLN A 452 -6.10 14.16 -4.83
N ASP A 453 -7.26 14.27 -4.16
CA ASP A 453 -7.45 15.19 -3.03
C ASP A 453 -6.93 14.64 -1.68
N GLN A 454 -6.23 13.50 -1.69
CA GLN A 454 -5.63 12.88 -0.50
C GLN A 454 -6.66 12.54 0.60
N PHE A 455 -7.86 12.11 0.21
CA PHE A 455 -8.99 11.91 1.12
C PHE A 455 -9.15 10.44 1.48
N LEU A 456 -9.02 10.14 2.77
CA LEU A 456 -9.11 8.80 3.33
C LEU A 456 -10.30 8.67 4.27
N LYS A 457 -10.91 7.49 4.29
CA LYS A 457 -11.75 7.02 5.39
C LYS A 457 -10.98 5.92 6.12
N LEU A 458 -10.76 6.11 7.41
CA LEU A 458 -10.14 5.15 8.31
C LEU A 458 -11.22 4.58 9.23
N GLN A 459 -11.18 3.27 9.48
CA GLN A 459 -12.19 2.61 10.30
C GLN A 459 -11.61 1.52 11.20
N LEU A 460 -12.06 1.49 12.45
CA LEU A 460 -11.77 0.44 13.43
C LEU A 460 -13.07 0.03 14.13
N GLY A 461 -13.54 -1.19 13.85
CA GLY A 461 -14.87 -1.63 14.29
C GLY A 461 -15.95 -0.68 13.75
N ASN A 462 -16.69 -0.04 14.66
CA ASN A 462 -17.73 0.94 14.32
C ASN A 462 -17.26 2.39 14.33
N HIS A 463 -16.01 2.66 14.74
CA HIS A 463 -15.45 4.00 14.76
C HIS A 463 -14.87 4.35 13.38
N VAL A 464 -15.32 5.47 12.82
CA VAL A 464 -14.90 5.96 11.50
C VAL A 464 -14.34 7.38 11.65
N GLU A 465 -13.19 7.62 11.04
CA GLU A 465 -12.56 8.94 10.94
C GLU A 465 -12.24 9.26 9.48
N TYR A 466 -12.48 10.50 9.09
CA TYR A 466 -12.13 11.01 7.75
C TYR A 466 -10.86 11.86 7.88
N VAL A 467 -9.85 11.54 7.08
CA VAL A 467 -8.55 12.20 7.13
C VAL A 467 -8.16 12.69 5.75
N LYS A 468 -7.83 13.97 5.65
CA LYS A 468 -7.30 14.59 4.44
C LYS A 468 -5.84 14.98 4.63
N ASN A 469 -5.00 14.77 3.61
CA ASN A 469 -3.56 15.11 3.62
C ASN A 469 -2.78 14.54 4.84
N GLY A 470 -3.25 13.42 5.38
CA GLY A 470 -2.63 12.73 6.50
C GLY A 470 -2.85 13.33 7.90
N ASN A 471 -3.17 14.62 8.04
CA ASN A 471 -3.29 15.26 9.36
C ASN A 471 -4.48 16.23 9.50
N MET A 472 -5.27 16.47 8.46
CA MET A 472 -6.52 17.23 8.59
C MET A 472 -7.64 16.28 9.02
N THR A 473 -8.17 16.49 10.21
CA THR A 473 -9.05 15.50 10.88
C THR A 473 -10.27 16.16 11.51
N SER A 474 -11.19 15.33 12.04
CA SER A 474 -12.33 15.77 12.85
C SER A 474 -11.94 16.49 14.15
N LYS A 475 -10.68 16.37 14.58
CA LYS A 475 -10.20 16.92 15.85
C LYS A 475 -9.90 18.42 15.76
N ASP A 476 -9.70 18.98 14.57
CA ASP A 476 -9.57 20.42 14.38
C ASP A 476 -10.93 21.04 14.06
N SER A 477 -11.18 22.22 14.63
CA SER A 477 -12.41 22.95 14.31
C SER A 477 -12.32 23.58 12.93
N TYR A 478 -13.45 23.77 12.24
CA TYR A 478 -13.48 24.36 10.91
C TYR A 478 -12.83 25.75 10.82
N ILE A 479 -12.88 26.54 11.91
CA ILE A 479 -12.34 27.89 11.93
C ILE A 479 -10.81 27.93 12.06
N SER A 480 -10.19 26.89 12.64
CA SER A 480 -8.74 26.88 12.92
C SER A 480 -7.91 26.92 11.64
N PRO A 481 -8.20 26.12 10.59
CA PRO A 481 -7.54 26.25 9.28
C PRO A 481 -7.70 27.63 8.65
N LEU A 482 -8.90 28.21 8.69
CA LEU A 482 -9.17 29.55 8.12
C LEU A 482 -8.39 30.67 8.83
N ILE A 483 -8.23 30.55 10.15
CA ILE A 483 -7.39 31.45 10.95
C ILE A 483 -5.93 31.32 10.50
N MET A 484 -5.41 30.09 10.41
CA MET A 484 -4.01 29.79 10.08
C MET A 484 -3.64 30.16 8.64
N GLU A 485 -4.53 29.94 7.68
CA GLU A 485 -4.35 30.34 6.28
C GLU A 485 -4.17 31.86 6.14
N ASN A 486 -4.83 32.64 7.01
CA ASN A 486 -4.72 34.09 7.02
C ASN A 486 -3.64 34.57 8.00
N LYS A 487 -2.43 34.82 7.47
CA LYS A 487 -1.26 35.30 8.24
C LYS A 487 -1.56 36.55 9.09
N THR A 488 -2.39 37.48 8.60
CA THR A 488 -2.78 38.68 9.35
C THR A 488 -3.67 38.34 10.55
N VAL A 489 -4.66 37.46 10.37
CA VAL A 489 -5.57 37.02 11.46
C VAL A 489 -4.80 36.23 12.50
N THR A 490 -3.99 35.25 12.08
CA THR A 490 -3.11 34.48 12.95
C THR A 490 -2.28 35.38 13.85
N LYS A 491 -1.58 36.36 13.27
CA LYS A 491 -0.77 37.32 14.04
C LYS A 491 -1.58 38.14 15.02
N LYS A 492 -2.75 38.65 14.63
CA LYS A 492 -3.61 39.44 15.53
C LYS A 492 -4.04 38.63 16.74
N ILE A 493 -4.44 37.37 16.55
CA ILE A 493 -4.83 36.48 17.65
C ILE A 493 -3.63 36.20 18.55
N LEU A 494 -2.48 35.84 17.99
CA LEU A 494 -1.27 35.57 18.75
C LEU A 494 -0.81 36.79 19.56
N GLN A 495 -0.83 37.99 18.94
CA GLN A 495 -0.47 39.23 19.60
C GLN A 495 -1.43 39.59 20.74
N GLN A 496 -2.73 39.36 20.58
CA GLN A 496 -3.74 39.56 21.63
C GLN A 496 -3.50 38.64 22.85
N HIS A 497 -2.94 37.45 22.61
CA HIS A 497 -2.55 36.51 23.67
C HIS A 497 -1.14 36.76 24.22
N GLY A 498 -0.48 37.85 23.79
CA GLY A 498 0.82 38.27 24.31
C GLY A 498 2.03 37.60 23.65
N PHE A 499 1.85 36.80 22.60
CA PHE A 499 2.98 36.21 21.88
C PHE A 499 3.69 37.26 21.02
N ARG A 500 5.02 37.13 20.91
CA ARG A 500 5.82 37.92 19.98
C ARG A 500 5.61 37.44 18.55
N VAL A 501 5.15 38.34 17.69
CA VAL A 501 5.03 38.16 16.23
C VAL A 501 5.71 39.34 15.52
N PRO A 502 6.18 39.18 14.26
CA PRO A 502 6.75 40.29 13.49
C PRO A 502 5.73 41.41 13.32
N ILE A 503 6.10 42.63 13.74
CA ILE A 503 5.28 43.83 13.60
C ILE A 503 5.38 44.33 12.16
N GLY A 504 4.26 44.66 11.53
CA GLY A 504 4.24 45.09 10.14
C GLY A 504 2.90 45.67 9.71
N GLU A 505 2.86 46.16 8.47
CA GLU A 505 1.67 46.73 7.84
C GLU A 505 1.29 45.95 6.57
N GLU A 506 -0.02 45.84 6.34
CA GLU A 506 -0.62 45.21 5.16
C GLU A 506 -1.04 46.28 4.16
N PHE A 507 -0.67 46.09 2.89
CA PHE A 507 -0.98 47.00 1.80
C PHE A 507 -1.69 46.24 0.68
N SER A 508 -2.87 46.71 0.30
CA SER A 508 -3.64 46.21 -0.86
C SER A 508 -3.47 47.08 -2.11
N ASP A 509 -2.53 48.01 -2.09
CA ASP A 509 -2.29 49.00 -3.13
C ASP A 509 -0.79 49.34 -3.16
N ILE A 510 -0.16 49.16 -4.32
CA ILE A 510 1.29 49.30 -4.45
C ILE A 510 1.75 50.75 -4.25
N GLU A 511 0.94 51.74 -4.63
CA GLU A 511 1.27 53.17 -4.45
C GLU A 511 1.30 53.54 -2.96
N LYS A 512 0.35 53.04 -2.17
CA LYS A 512 0.37 53.19 -0.70
C LYS A 512 1.56 52.48 -0.07
N ALA A 513 1.91 51.28 -0.55
CA ALA A 513 3.08 50.55 -0.08
C ALA A 513 4.39 51.27 -0.42
N LEU A 514 4.50 51.90 -1.59
CA LEU A 514 5.69 52.68 -1.96
C LEU A 514 5.88 53.89 -1.04
N ARG A 515 4.78 54.54 -0.65
CA ARG A 515 4.81 55.69 0.28
C ARG A 515 5.20 55.31 1.71
N SER A 516 5.12 54.04 2.10
CA SER A 516 5.50 53.60 3.44
C SER A 516 7.01 53.32 3.58
N TYR A 517 7.81 53.50 2.51
CA TYR A 517 9.26 53.23 2.52
C TYR A 517 9.99 53.88 3.72
N ASP A 518 9.68 55.14 4.03
CA ASP A 518 10.35 55.88 5.12
C ASP A 518 10.14 55.26 6.52
N ILE A 519 9.11 54.42 6.69
CA ILE A 519 8.85 53.68 7.94
C ILE A 519 9.90 52.56 8.13
N PHE A 520 10.34 51.95 7.04
CA PHE A 520 11.20 50.78 7.00
C PHE A 520 12.65 51.10 6.62
N ALA A 521 12.89 52.28 6.04
CA ALA A 521 14.21 52.74 5.63
C ALA A 521 15.22 52.71 6.80
N GLY A 522 16.43 52.20 6.53
CA GLY A 522 17.50 52.14 7.51
C GLY A 522 17.33 51.04 8.58
N LYS A 523 16.40 50.10 8.40
CA LYS A 523 16.16 48.98 9.32
C LYS A 523 15.95 47.66 8.57
N PRO A 524 16.15 46.50 9.22
CA PRO A 524 15.83 45.20 8.64
C PRO A 524 14.31 45.00 8.47
N PHE A 525 13.87 44.52 7.31
CA PHE A 525 12.46 44.20 7.05
C PHE A 525 12.30 43.10 5.99
N VAL A 526 11.11 42.52 5.94
CA VAL A 526 10.69 41.51 4.97
C VAL A 526 9.48 42.01 4.20
N VAL A 527 9.50 41.88 2.88
CA VAL A 527 8.34 42.09 2.01
C VAL A 527 7.85 40.73 1.56
N LYS A 528 6.59 40.40 1.83
CA LYS A 528 6.01 39.11 1.43
C LYS A 528 4.54 39.22 1.03
N PRO A 529 4.05 38.39 0.10
CA PRO A 529 2.63 38.35 -0.24
C PRO A 529 1.79 37.81 0.93
N LYS A 530 0.51 38.19 1.01
CA LYS A 530 -0.39 37.77 2.10
C LYS A 530 -0.65 36.27 2.08
N THR A 531 -0.89 35.71 0.90
CA THR A 531 -1.23 34.30 0.70
C THR A 531 -0.28 33.70 -0.32
N THR A 532 0.83 33.12 0.15
CA THR A 532 1.79 32.43 -0.73
C THR A 532 2.43 31.24 -0.07
N ASN A 533 2.78 30.28 -0.92
CA ASN A 533 3.52 29.07 -0.58
C ASN A 533 4.93 29.11 -1.18
N TYR A 534 5.84 28.28 -0.66
CA TYR A 534 7.19 28.05 -1.19
C TYR A 534 8.16 29.26 -1.20
N GLY A 535 7.75 30.38 -0.62
CA GLY A 535 8.58 31.59 -0.55
C GLY A 535 8.61 32.41 -1.85
N LEU A 536 7.68 32.15 -2.79
CA LEU A 536 7.53 32.97 -3.98
C LEU A 536 7.11 34.39 -3.60
N GLY A 537 7.76 35.38 -4.22
CA GLY A 537 7.51 36.79 -3.96
C GLY A 537 8.04 37.34 -2.62
N ILE A 538 8.78 36.54 -1.84
CA ILE A 538 9.38 37.00 -0.59
C ILE A 538 10.73 37.66 -0.86
N SER A 539 10.92 38.88 -0.35
CA SER A 539 12.18 39.61 -0.37
C SER A 539 12.61 39.95 1.05
N ILE A 540 13.83 39.57 1.43
CA ILE A 540 14.37 39.77 2.78
C ILE A 540 15.47 40.82 2.70
N PHE A 541 15.37 41.87 3.51
CA PHE A 541 16.38 42.92 3.61
C PHE A 541 16.92 42.98 5.03
N LYS A 542 18.20 42.64 5.17
CA LYS A 542 18.92 42.58 6.45
C LYS A 542 19.62 43.92 6.74
N GLU A 543 20.16 44.05 7.95
CA GLU A 543 21.00 45.19 8.39
C GLU A 543 20.37 46.58 8.16
N ASN A 544 20.84 47.34 7.16
CA ASN A 544 20.41 48.71 6.88
C ASN A 544 19.14 48.80 6.01
N GLY A 545 18.49 47.66 5.72
CA GLY A 545 17.30 47.60 4.89
C GLY A 545 17.62 47.65 3.39
N ALA A 546 16.63 48.05 2.59
CA ALA A 546 16.75 48.16 1.13
C ALA A 546 16.97 49.59 0.68
N SER A 547 17.55 49.77 -0.51
CA SER A 547 17.38 51.02 -1.27
C SER A 547 15.92 51.20 -1.69
N TYR A 548 15.49 52.42 -2.01
CA TYR A 548 14.13 52.67 -2.51
C TYR A 548 13.85 51.88 -3.80
N GLU A 549 14.84 51.75 -4.68
CA GLU A 549 14.70 51.00 -5.94
C GLU A 549 14.52 49.50 -5.68
N ASP A 550 15.29 48.93 -4.75
CA ASP A 550 15.16 47.51 -4.40
C ASP A 550 13.86 47.22 -3.64
N TYR A 551 13.42 48.15 -2.78
CA TYR A 551 12.12 48.10 -2.13
C TYR A 551 10.96 48.10 -3.15
N GLN A 552 11.01 48.98 -4.15
CA GLN A 552 10.02 49.04 -5.22
C GLN A 552 10.00 47.74 -6.04
N LYS A 553 11.17 47.17 -6.34
CA LYS A 553 11.27 45.87 -7.02
C LYS A 553 10.66 44.76 -6.18
N ALA A 554 11.00 44.68 -4.89
CA ALA A 554 10.45 43.70 -3.97
C ALA A 554 8.93 43.78 -3.89
N LEU A 555 8.36 44.98 -3.76
CA LEU A 555 6.91 45.19 -3.79
C LEU A 555 6.30 44.73 -5.11
N THR A 556 6.92 45.06 -6.25
CA THR A 556 6.44 44.65 -7.57
C THR A 556 6.42 43.13 -7.71
N ILE A 557 7.45 42.44 -7.20
CA ILE A 557 7.48 40.97 -7.21
C ILE A 557 6.39 40.43 -6.29
N ALA A 558 6.24 40.95 -5.07
CA ALA A 558 5.23 40.47 -4.14
C ALA A 558 3.79 40.69 -4.64
N PHE A 559 3.49 41.85 -5.24
CA PHE A 559 2.17 42.15 -5.82
C PHE A 559 1.85 41.37 -7.10
N LYS A 560 2.85 40.77 -7.77
CA LYS A 560 2.59 39.81 -8.85
C LYS A 560 2.02 38.50 -8.32
N GLU A 561 2.36 38.14 -7.08
CA GLU A 561 1.94 36.89 -6.46
C GLU A 561 0.62 37.03 -5.68
N ASP A 562 0.33 38.20 -5.07
CA ASP A 562 -0.92 38.45 -4.35
C ASP A 562 -1.40 39.90 -4.52
N SER A 563 -2.72 40.09 -4.52
CA SER A 563 -3.38 41.40 -4.44
C SER A 563 -3.05 42.22 -3.18
N SER A 564 -2.53 41.58 -2.14
CA SER A 564 -2.15 42.18 -0.86
C SER A 564 -0.76 41.73 -0.42
N VAL A 565 0.05 42.69 0.03
CA VAL A 565 1.44 42.47 0.46
C VAL A 565 1.60 42.92 1.90
N LEU A 566 2.41 42.18 2.65
CA LEU A 566 2.79 42.48 4.02
C LEU A 566 4.26 42.94 4.06
N ILE A 567 4.52 44.01 4.80
CA ILE A 567 5.86 44.52 5.07
C ILE A 567 6.07 44.48 6.58
N GLU A 568 7.04 43.71 7.03
CA GLU A 568 7.20 43.36 8.44
C GLU A 568 8.65 43.43 8.93
N GLU A 569 8.82 43.55 10.24
CA GLU A 569 10.10 43.42 10.95
C GLU A 569 10.80 42.11 10.56
N PHE A 570 12.09 42.20 10.24
CA PHE A 570 12.95 41.01 10.15
C PHE A 570 13.38 40.58 11.56
N ILE A 571 13.01 39.36 11.96
CA ILE A 571 13.45 38.76 13.22
C ILE A 571 14.72 37.96 12.98
N ASN A 572 15.79 38.30 13.69
CA ASN A 572 17.05 37.56 13.63
C ASN A 572 16.97 36.25 14.43
N GLY A 573 17.62 35.20 13.93
CA GLY A 573 17.75 33.93 14.62
C GLY A 573 17.59 32.73 13.71
N THR A 574 17.48 31.56 14.32
CA THR A 574 17.32 30.28 13.64
C THR A 574 15.86 29.85 13.62
N GLU A 575 15.37 29.40 12.47
CA GLU A 575 13.99 28.94 12.29
C GLU A 575 13.82 27.47 12.70
N TYR A 576 12.90 27.24 13.64
CA TYR A 576 12.51 25.92 14.12
C TYR A 576 11.03 25.68 13.88
N ARG A 577 10.70 24.53 13.28
CA ARG A 577 9.33 24.06 13.09
C ARG A 577 8.95 23.11 14.21
N PHE A 578 7.99 23.49 15.04
CA PHE A 578 7.42 22.67 16.09
C PHE A 578 6.15 22.00 15.56
N PHE A 579 6.08 20.67 15.68
CA PHE A 579 4.86 19.92 15.41
C PHE A 579 4.09 19.71 16.72
N VAL A 580 2.97 20.39 16.87
CA VAL A 580 2.08 20.27 18.03
C VAL A 580 0.93 19.33 17.68
N LEU A 581 0.67 18.38 18.57
CA LEU A 581 -0.43 17.41 18.51
C LEU A 581 -1.00 17.25 19.92
N ASP A 582 -2.30 17.48 20.08
CA ASP A 582 -3.04 17.26 21.33
C ASP A 582 -2.37 17.91 22.55
N GLY A 583 -2.08 19.21 22.43
CA GLY A 583 -1.44 19.99 23.50
C GLY A 583 0.01 19.61 23.82
N LYS A 584 0.69 18.84 22.94
CA LYS A 584 2.07 18.41 23.13
C LYS A 584 2.91 18.62 21.88
N VAL A 585 4.14 19.10 22.05
CA VAL A 585 5.15 19.07 20.99
C VAL A 585 5.60 17.64 20.76
N SER A 586 5.28 17.09 19.59
CA SER A 586 5.65 15.72 19.19
C SER A 586 6.97 15.67 18.43
N ALA A 587 7.35 16.77 17.77
CA ALA A 587 8.65 16.92 17.12
C ALA A 587 9.05 18.39 16.98
N VAL A 588 10.35 18.67 16.93
CA VAL A 588 10.91 19.98 16.55
C VAL A 588 11.96 19.75 15.48
N LEU A 589 11.89 20.54 14.41
CA LEU A 589 12.79 20.43 13.27
C LEU A 589 13.47 21.76 13.00
N LEU A 590 14.81 21.73 12.95
CA LEU A 590 15.62 22.79 12.38
C LEU A 590 15.68 22.60 10.86
N ARG A 591 15.43 23.69 10.14
CA ARG A 591 15.54 23.76 8.69
C ARG A 591 16.77 24.56 8.29
N ILE A 592 17.71 23.92 7.59
CA ILE A 592 18.91 24.59 7.08
C ILE A 592 18.78 24.77 5.56
N PRO A 593 19.09 25.96 5.00
CA PRO A 593 19.11 26.16 3.56
C PRO A 593 20.01 25.14 2.85
N ALA A 594 19.73 24.91 1.55
CA ALA A 594 20.55 24.01 0.74
C ALA A 594 22.03 24.40 0.85
N ASN A 595 22.89 23.42 1.11
CA ASN A 595 24.30 23.65 1.44
C ASN A 595 25.16 22.45 1.09
N VAL A 596 26.47 22.66 1.04
CA VAL A 596 27.52 21.63 1.07
C VAL A 596 28.59 22.00 2.10
N ILE A 597 29.31 21.00 2.61
CA ILE A 597 30.44 21.19 3.51
C ILE A 597 31.71 20.89 2.71
N GLY A 598 32.64 21.83 2.68
CA GLY A 598 33.93 21.67 2.02
C GLY A 598 34.77 20.57 2.68
N ASP A 599 35.49 19.81 1.87
CA ASP A 599 36.48 18.83 2.31
C ASP A 599 37.91 19.20 1.87
N GLY A 600 38.08 20.39 1.27
CA GLY A 600 39.36 20.88 0.75
C GLY A 600 39.84 20.18 -0.52
N SER A 601 39.06 19.27 -1.11
CA SER A 601 39.47 18.45 -2.26
C SER A 601 38.48 18.43 -3.42
N HIS A 602 37.18 18.40 -3.14
CA HIS A 602 36.13 18.35 -4.15
C HIS A 602 35.56 19.74 -4.46
N THR A 603 35.17 19.93 -5.71
CA THR A 603 34.42 21.12 -6.13
C THR A 603 33.02 21.13 -5.52
N ILE A 604 32.39 22.31 -5.45
CA ILE A 604 31.00 22.44 -5.00
C ILE A 604 30.05 21.57 -5.84
N GLU A 605 30.27 21.48 -7.16
CA GLU A 605 29.49 20.61 -8.05
C GLU A 605 29.61 19.12 -7.66
N GLU A 606 30.83 18.65 -7.39
CA GLU A 606 31.07 17.28 -6.93
C GLU A 606 30.47 17.01 -5.55
N LEU A 607 30.60 17.96 -4.60
CA LEU A 607 30.01 17.86 -3.27
C LEU A 607 28.47 17.81 -3.33
N VAL A 608 27.85 18.59 -4.22
CA VAL A 608 26.40 18.52 -4.47
C VAL A 608 26.02 17.15 -5.03
N ALA A 609 26.76 16.66 -6.03
CA ALA A 609 26.52 15.34 -6.61
C ALA A 609 26.62 14.24 -5.55
N GLN A 610 27.63 14.28 -4.68
CA GLN A 610 27.80 13.35 -3.56
C GLN A 610 26.65 13.44 -2.56
N LYS A 611 26.23 14.65 -2.16
CA LYS A 611 25.11 14.85 -1.22
C LYS A 611 23.79 14.31 -1.77
N ASN A 612 23.57 14.42 -3.07
CA ASN A 612 22.41 13.87 -3.78
C ASN A 612 22.42 12.33 -3.93
N LEU A 613 23.52 11.63 -3.59
CA LEU A 613 23.54 10.16 -3.52
C LEU A 613 22.78 9.60 -2.31
N ASN A 614 22.38 10.45 -1.36
CA ASN A 614 21.55 10.04 -0.24
C ASN A 614 20.20 9.49 -0.75
N SER A 615 19.83 8.28 -0.34
CA SER A 615 18.60 7.61 -0.80
C SER A 615 17.30 8.33 -0.40
N LEU A 616 17.36 9.28 0.53
CA LEU A 616 16.22 10.14 0.90
C LEU A 616 16.05 11.34 -0.05
N ARG A 617 17.03 11.62 -0.92
CA ARG A 617 16.97 12.69 -1.91
C ARG A 617 16.46 12.19 -3.26
N GLY A 618 15.66 13.01 -3.92
CA GLY A 618 14.99 12.69 -5.17
C GLY A 618 14.37 13.93 -5.79
N MET A 619 13.28 13.76 -6.53
CA MET A 619 12.60 14.86 -7.24
C MET A 619 11.09 14.79 -7.02
N ASP A 620 10.41 15.89 -7.34
CA ASP A 620 8.95 16.03 -7.42
C ASP A 620 8.21 15.67 -6.11
N HIS A 621 8.83 15.93 -4.95
CA HIS A 621 8.29 15.63 -3.62
C HIS A 621 7.92 14.15 -3.42
N ARG A 622 8.53 13.26 -4.20
CA ARG A 622 8.38 11.80 -4.10
C ARG A 622 9.33 11.18 -3.08
N THR A 623 10.25 11.97 -2.54
CA THR A 623 11.24 11.59 -1.55
C THR A 623 11.23 12.58 -0.38
N PRO A 624 11.68 12.20 0.83
CA PRO A 624 11.62 13.09 1.99
C PRO A 624 12.46 14.36 1.85
N LEU A 625 13.51 14.31 1.04
CA LEU A 625 14.38 15.43 0.72
C LEU A 625 14.40 15.64 -0.81
N GLU A 626 14.56 16.88 -1.23
CA GLU A 626 14.77 17.21 -2.65
C GLU A 626 16.25 17.14 -3.02
N ASN A 627 16.54 16.80 -4.27
CA ASN A 627 17.88 16.96 -4.83
C ASN A 627 18.26 18.44 -4.84
N ILE A 628 19.51 18.72 -4.47
CA ILE A 628 20.09 20.05 -4.62
C ILE A 628 20.39 20.26 -6.10
N GLN A 629 19.85 21.32 -6.68
CA GLN A 629 20.11 21.72 -8.07
C GLN A 629 21.04 22.93 -8.09
N LEU A 630 21.96 22.99 -9.07
CA LEU A 630 22.82 24.15 -9.29
C LEU A 630 22.26 25.04 -10.42
N GLY A 631 21.03 25.53 -10.22
CA GLY A 631 20.32 26.42 -11.14
C GLY A 631 20.82 27.87 -11.07
N GLU A 632 20.11 28.78 -11.72
CA GLU A 632 20.50 30.20 -11.78
C GLU A 632 20.55 30.85 -10.40
N LEU A 633 19.57 30.58 -9.54
CA LEU A 633 19.48 31.15 -8.19
C LEU A 633 20.62 30.65 -7.30
N GLU A 634 20.96 29.36 -7.36
CA GLU A 634 22.07 28.80 -6.59
C GLU A 634 23.42 29.33 -7.08
N VAL A 635 23.60 29.52 -8.38
CA VAL A 635 24.80 30.15 -8.95
C VAL A 635 24.96 31.59 -8.49
N LEU A 636 23.86 32.35 -8.42
CA LEU A 636 23.88 33.72 -7.91
C LEU A 636 24.27 33.74 -6.42
N MET A 637 23.73 32.82 -5.62
CA MET A 637 24.07 32.68 -4.20
C MET A 637 25.55 32.33 -3.99
N LEU A 638 26.09 31.41 -4.80
CA LEU A 638 27.52 31.09 -4.79
C LEU A 638 28.37 32.31 -5.13
N LYS A 639 28.00 33.04 -6.19
CA LYS A 639 28.72 34.24 -6.62
C LYS A 639 28.74 35.32 -5.53
N ALA A 640 27.63 35.50 -4.81
CA ALA A 640 27.53 36.44 -3.70
C ALA A 640 28.50 36.10 -2.54
N GLN A 641 28.81 34.82 -2.35
CA GLN A 641 29.80 34.32 -1.39
C GLN A 641 31.23 34.27 -1.96
N GLY A 642 31.45 34.69 -3.20
CA GLY A 642 32.76 34.64 -3.86
C GLY A 642 33.10 33.28 -4.49
N TYR A 643 32.13 32.36 -4.56
CA TYR A 643 32.30 31.01 -5.11
C TYR A 643 31.76 30.86 -6.53
N ARG A 644 32.25 29.83 -7.21
CA ARG A 644 31.73 29.28 -8.46
C ARG A 644 31.50 27.78 -8.30
N LYS A 645 30.78 27.13 -9.22
CA LYS A 645 30.51 25.68 -9.16
C LYS A 645 31.80 24.83 -9.08
N ASP A 646 32.85 25.26 -9.78
CA ASP A 646 34.17 24.64 -9.84
C ASP A 646 35.10 25.04 -8.68
N SER A 647 34.63 25.84 -7.72
CA SER A 647 35.43 26.19 -6.54
C SER A 647 35.50 25.03 -5.57
N ILE A 648 36.65 24.88 -4.92
CA ILE A 648 36.89 23.88 -3.86
C ILE A 648 36.84 24.63 -2.51
N PRO A 649 35.77 24.47 -1.71
CA PRO A 649 35.67 25.12 -0.41
C PRO A 649 36.66 24.50 0.58
N THR A 650 37.08 25.28 1.58
CA THR A 650 38.01 24.77 2.59
C THR A 650 37.37 23.70 3.47
N SER A 651 38.19 22.84 4.08
CA SER A 651 37.67 21.78 4.97
C SER A 651 36.79 22.38 6.06
N ASP A 652 35.62 21.76 6.27
CA ASP A 652 34.62 22.11 7.29
C ASP A 652 33.89 23.45 7.05
N GLU A 653 34.14 24.12 5.93
CA GLU A 653 33.42 25.33 5.54
C GLU A 653 32.05 24.99 4.97
N ILE A 654 30.99 25.61 5.51
CA ILE A 654 29.64 25.45 4.99
C ILE A 654 29.40 26.49 3.90
N VAL A 655 29.14 26.02 2.68
CA VAL A 655 28.75 26.87 1.55
C VAL A 655 27.26 26.74 1.32
N PHE A 656 26.55 27.86 1.44
CA PHE A 656 25.11 27.89 1.20
C PHE A 656 24.79 28.07 -0.29
N LEU A 657 23.80 27.36 -0.77
CA LEU A 657 23.32 27.37 -2.15
C LEU A 657 21.99 28.12 -2.27
N ARG A 658 21.28 28.27 -1.16
CA ARG A 658 20.03 29.00 -1.06
C ARG A 658 20.03 29.89 0.17
N GLU A 659 19.22 30.95 0.12
CA GLU A 659 18.95 31.78 1.30
C GLU A 659 17.75 31.26 2.11
N ASN A 660 16.76 30.64 1.45
CA ASN A 660 15.60 30.05 2.13
C ASN A 660 15.92 28.66 2.70
N SER A 661 15.36 28.37 3.88
CA SER A 661 15.54 27.13 4.64
C SER A 661 14.68 25.95 4.12
N ASN A 662 14.03 26.08 2.95
CA ASN A 662 13.03 25.11 2.51
C ASN A 662 13.66 23.77 2.11
N VAL A 663 13.10 22.68 2.66
CA VAL A 663 13.48 21.31 2.25
C VAL A 663 13.15 21.07 0.77
N SER A 664 12.09 21.72 0.26
CA SER A 664 11.67 21.66 -1.15
C SER A 664 12.66 22.27 -2.14
N THR A 665 13.66 23.02 -1.67
CA THR A 665 14.74 23.59 -2.50
C THR A 665 16.09 22.93 -2.21
N GLY A 666 16.09 21.73 -1.61
CA GLY A 666 17.27 20.96 -1.30
C GLY A 666 17.85 21.19 0.11
N GLY A 667 17.15 21.97 0.94
CA GLY A 667 17.52 22.19 2.35
C GLY A 667 17.59 20.91 3.18
N ASP A 668 18.27 20.99 4.33
CA ASP A 668 18.40 19.88 5.27
C ASP A 668 17.37 20.00 6.41
N SER A 669 16.74 18.87 6.74
CA SER A 669 15.86 18.72 7.91
C SER A 669 16.62 18.07 9.07
N ILE A 670 16.71 18.75 10.21
CA ILE A 670 17.43 18.24 11.39
C ILE A 670 16.48 18.14 12.57
N ASP A 671 16.31 16.94 13.13
CA ASP A 671 15.54 16.75 14.37
C ASP A 671 16.27 17.40 15.55
N MET A 672 15.55 18.30 16.24
CA MET A 672 16.02 19.06 17.39
C MET A 672 15.08 18.89 18.61
N THR A 673 14.18 17.90 18.56
CA THR A 673 13.10 17.72 19.53
C THR A 673 13.60 17.61 20.97
N ASP A 674 14.69 16.89 21.19
CA ASP A 674 15.22 16.63 22.54
C ASP A 674 16.17 17.76 23.00
N GLN A 675 16.70 18.55 22.05
CA GLN A 675 17.66 19.63 22.29
C GLN A 675 16.98 20.96 22.60
N ILE A 676 15.77 21.17 22.09
CA ILE A 676 15.02 22.40 22.34
C ILE A 676 14.44 22.37 23.77
N PRO A 677 14.66 23.43 24.58
CA PRO A 677 14.13 23.52 25.93
C PRO A 677 12.61 23.49 26.00
N ASP A 678 12.08 23.00 27.13
CA ASP A 678 10.64 22.77 27.29
C ASP A 678 9.82 24.07 27.42
N ASP A 679 10.42 25.18 27.80
CA ASP A 679 9.75 26.48 27.83
C ASP A 679 9.37 26.97 26.42
N TYR A 680 10.23 26.78 25.41
CA TYR A 680 9.89 27.02 24.00
C TYR A 680 8.83 26.04 23.48
N LYS A 681 8.88 24.77 23.89
CA LYS A 681 7.82 23.80 23.56
C LYS A 681 6.48 24.24 24.15
N LYS A 682 6.49 24.80 25.36
CA LYS A 682 5.30 25.38 25.98
C LYS A 682 4.78 26.58 25.20
N ILE A 683 5.65 27.47 24.72
CA ILE A 683 5.24 28.57 23.82
C ILE A 683 4.53 28.03 22.57
N ALA A 684 5.09 27.01 21.92
CA ALA A 684 4.48 26.40 20.75
C ALA A 684 3.08 25.82 21.05
N VAL A 685 2.93 25.09 22.16
CA VAL A 685 1.64 24.52 22.61
C VAL A 685 0.62 25.62 22.91
N ASP A 686 1.01 26.61 23.72
CA ASP A 686 0.12 27.69 24.15
C ASP A 686 -0.32 28.54 22.93
N ALA A 687 0.56 28.76 21.96
CA ALA A 687 0.25 29.48 20.74
C ALA A 687 -0.71 28.71 19.82
N VAL A 688 -0.51 27.40 19.65
CA VAL A 688 -1.43 26.54 18.89
C VAL A 688 -2.81 26.47 19.55
N SER A 689 -2.84 26.39 20.89
CA SER A 689 -4.08 26.47 21.67
C SER A 689 -4.80 27.81 21.49
N ALA A 690 -4.07 28.94 21.45
CA ALA A 690 -4.66 30.25 21.20
C ALA A 690 -5.30 30.39 19.81
N LEU A 691 -4.82 29.63 18.82
CA LEU A 691 -5.40 29.54 17.48
C LEU A 691 -6.57 28.54 17.40
N GLY A 692 -6.88 27.83 18.49
CA GLY A 692 -7.95 26.85 18.56
C GLY A 692 -7.66 25.58 17.74
N ALA A 693 -6.39 25.27 17.46
CA ALA A 693 -5.99 24.08 16.72
C ALA A 693 -5.49 22.99 17.68
N ASN A 694 -5.65 21.74 17.28
CA ASN A 694 -5.13 20.56 17.97
C ASN A 694 -3.95 19.94 17.22
N ILE A 695 -3.90 20.11 15.90
CA ILE A 695 -2.79 19.68 15.05
C ILE A 695 -2.26 20.89 14.29
N SER A 696 -1.00 21.25 14.52
CA SER A 696 -0.40 22.39 13.82
C SER A 696 1.12 22.32 13.78
N GLY A 697 1.70 22.81 12.69
CA GLY A 697 3.12 23.13 12.61
C GLY A 697 3.34 24.61 12.86
N ILE A 698 4.01 24.96 13.95
CA ILE A 698 4.28 26.36 14.30
C ILE A 698 5.78 26.68 14.14
N ASP A 699 6.07 27.77 13.43
CA ASP A 699 7.42 28.18 13.10
C ASP A 699 7.87 29.32 14.02
N LEU A 700 8.91 29.06 14.82
CA LEU A 700 9.53 30.04 15.72
C LEU A 700 10.94 30.37 15.21
N ILE A 701 11.28 31.66 15.21
CA ILE A 701 12.67 32.09 15.11
C ILE A 701 13.21 32.27 16.52
N ILE A 702 14.32 31.61 16.83
CA ILE A 702 15.00 31.63 18.13
C ILE A 702 16.47 31.97 17.88
N GLU A 703 16.96 33.07 18.45
CA GLU A 703 18.35 33.49 18.28
C GLU A 703 19.32 32.68 19.15
N ASN A 704 18.92 32.41 20.39
CA ASN A 704 19.71 31.62 21.31
C ASN A 704 18.78 30.81 22.22
N THR A 705 18.81 29.49 22.07
CA THR A 705 17.99 28.55 22.84
C THR A 705 18.35 28.49 24.31
N GLU A 706 19.51 29.03 24.73
CA GLU A 706 19.90 29.13 26.14
C GLU A 706 19.20 30.30 26.87
N VAL A 707 18.60 31.24 26.13
CA VAL A 707 17.84 32.34 26.73
C VAL A 707 16.44 31.84 27.09
N PRO A 708 15.95 32.01 28.32
CA PRO A 708 14.60 31.58 28.67
C PRO A 708 13.53 32.24 27.80
N ALA A 709 12.54 31.45 27.36
CA ALA A 709 11.48 31.89 26.46
C ALA A 709 10.63 33.05 27.02
N ALA A 710 10.63 33.25 28.35
CA ALA A 710 9.96 34.38 29.01
C ALA A 710 10.59 35.76 28.69
N ASN A 711 11.81 35.81 28.14
CA ASN A 711 12.42 37.07 27.73
C ASN A 711 11.70 37.64 26.49
N LYS A 712 11.41 38.95 26.50
CA LYS A 712 10.67 39.68 25.46
C LYS A 712 11.22 39.48 24.03
N ASN A 713 12.51 39.14 23.90
CA ASN A 713 13.17 38.94 22.61
C ASN A 713 13.71 37.52 22.40
N ALA A 714 13.32 36.54 23.23
CA ALA A 714 13.82 35.17 23.12
C ALA A 714 13.36 34.44 21.84
N TYR A 715 12.18 34.77 21.31
CA TYR A 715 11.61 34.16 20.12
C TYR A 715 10.72 35.11 19.34
N GLY A 716 10.40 34.76 18.10
CA GLY A 716 9.25 35.30 17.37
C GLY A 716 8.50 34.21 16.61
N ILE A 717 7.17 34.24 16.66
CA ILE A 717 6.32 33.31 15.91
C ILE A 717 6.09 33.90 14.52
N ILE A 718 6.50 33.16 13.49
CA ILE A 718 6.48 33.62 12.10
C ILE A 718 5.20 33.16 11.40
N GLU A 719 4.85 31.90 11.58
CA GLU A 719 3.79 31.22 10.85
C GLU A 719 3.21 30.06 11.67
N ALA A 720 1.92 29.77 11.45
CA ALA A 720 1.26 28.57 11.92
C ALA A 720 0.62 27.87 10.71
N ASN A 721 0.83 26.56 10.60
CA ASN A 721 0.41 25.75 9.46
C ASN A 721 -0.63 24.73 9.94
N PHE A 722 -1.79 24.73 9.30
CA PHE A 722 -2.89 23.80 9.62
C PHE A 722 -2.74 22.41 8.99
N ASN A 723 -1.91 22.30 7.94
CA ASN A 723 -1.54 21.03 7.31
C ASN A 723 -0.01 20.86 7.32
N PRO A 724 0.59 20.61 8.48
CA PRO A 724 2.04 20.47 8.59
C PRO A 724 2.56 19.18 7.96
N SER A 725 3.53 19.28 7.05
CA SER A 725 4.19 18.11 6.46
C SER A 725 4.84 17.22 7.52
N MET A 726 4.41 15.96 7.60
CA MET A 726 4.90 15.03 8.62
C MET A 726 6.18 14.32 8.18
N TYR A 727 6.31 14.02 6.89
CA TYR A 727 7.40 13.18 6.38
C TYR A 727 8.80 13.74 6.70
N MET A 728 8.95 15.07 6.78
CA MET A 728 10.22 15.73 7.12
C MET A 728 10.66 15.50 8.57
N HIS A 729 9.72 15.26 9.49
CA HIS A 729 10.01 14.85 10.87
C HIS A 729 10.22 13.33 10.98
N ILE A 730 9.60 12.56 10.09
CA ILE A 730 9.71 11.09 10.06
C ILE A 730 11.05 10.67 9.46
N TYR A 731 11.49 11.34 8.39
CA TYR A 731 12.75 11.06 7.70
C TYR A 731 13.61 12.32 7.64
N PRO A 732 14.17 12.76 8.79
CA PRO A 732 15.06 13.91 8.79
C PRO A 732 16.39 13.56 8.09
N TYR A 733 17.04 14.55 7.48
CA TYR A 733 18.41 14.39 6.98
C TYR A 733 19.37 14.01 8.11
N LYS A 734 19.20 14.60 9.29
CA LYS A 734 20.01 14.31 10.49
C LYS A 734 19.15 14.31 11.75
N GLY A 735 19.53 13.47 12.72
CA GLY A 735 18.85 13.37 14.02
C GLY A 735 17.88 12.18 14.07
N LYS A 736 16.99 12.17 15.07
CA LYS A 736 16.12 11.02 15.34
C LYS A 736 14.81 11.13 14.57
N SER A 737 14.41 10.04 13.91
CA SER A 737 13.10 9.90 13.30
C SER A 737 11.98 10.06 14.35
N ARG A 738 10.99 10.93 14.07
CA ARG A 738 9.78 11.11 14.87
C ARG A 738 8.58 10.64 14.05
N ARG A 739 8.07 9.45 14.35
CA ARG A 739 6.94 8.85 13.61
C ARG A 739 5.62 9.52 14.00
N LEU A 740 5.31 10.68 13.43
CA LEU A 740 4.14 11.48 13.80
C LEU A 740 2.79 10.82 13.43
N THR A 741 2.76 10.04 12.36
CA THR A 741 1.57 9.35 11.85
C THR A 741 0.98 8.37 12.86
N ILE A 742 1.79 7.61 13.61
CA ILE A 742 1.28 6.73 14.68
C ILE A 742 0.68 7.55 15.84
N CYS A 743 1.23 8.73 16.13
CA CYS A 743 0.67 9.61 17.15
C CYS A 743 -0.71 10.14 16.73
N ILE A 744 -0.86 10.52 15.45
CA ILE A 744 -2.17 10.89 14.89
C ILE A 744 -3.16 9.73 14.98
N LEU A 745 -2.76 8.52 14.58
CA LEU A 745 -3.66 7.36 14.64
C LEU A 745 -4.11 7.05 16.08
N HIS A 746 -3.23 7.14 17.08
CA HIS A 746 -3.63 6.96 18.48
C HIS A 746 -4.52 8.10 19.01
N TYR A 747 -4.38 9.32 18.48
CA TYR A 747 -5.25 10.43 18.84
C TYR A 747 -6.65 10.28 18.23
N LEU A 748 -6.72 9.77 17.00
CA LEU A 748 -7.96 9.47 16.30
C LEU A 748 -8.66 8.23 16.86
N PHE A 749 -7.90 7.18 17.18
CA PHE A 749 -8.40 5.89 17.68
C PHE A 749 -7.74 5.52 19.02
N PRO A 750 -8.17 6.13 20.14
CA PRO A 750 -7.63 5.84 21.47
C PRO A 750 -7.77 4.38 21.93
N GLU A 751 -8.68 3.63 21.31
CA GLU A 751 -8.92 2.21 21.52
C GLU A 751 -7.84 1.30 20.91
N LEU A 752 -6.97 1.83 20.03
CA LEU A 752 -5.83 1.08 19.53
C LEU A 752 -4.92 0.67 20.71
N PRO A 753 -4.40 -0.57 20.72
CA PRO A 753 -3.50 -1.02 21.79
C PRO A 753 -2.30 -0.07 21.94
N LYS A 754 -2.11 0.48 23.14
CA LYS A 754 -0.93 1.28 23.46
C LYS A 754 0.28 0.35 23.55
N LYS A 755 1.36 0.69 22.85
CA LYS A 755 2.63 -0.05 22.88
C LYS A 755 3.39 0.15 24.18
#